data_AF-A9A0R2-F1
#
_entry.id   AF-A9A0R2-F1
#
_cell.length_a   1.000
_cell.length_b   1.000
_cell.length_c   1.000
_cell.angle_alpha   90.00
_cell.angle_beta   90.00
_cell.angle_gamma   90.00
#
_symmetry.space_group_name_H-M   'P 1'
#
loop_
_entity.id
_entity.type
_entity.pdbx_description
1 polymer ?
#
loop_
_entity_poly.entity_id
_entity_poly.type
_entity_poly.pdbx_seq_one_letter_code
_entity_poly.pdbx_strand_id
1 'polypeptide(L)'
;MKTKNQFYLILSLAMVVIFWPIAAFPAAPFPVPDTGQATCYDADGNVLDPCPAEGENFYGQDAQYTINPPSYIKLNASGQALDDDATDWVMVKDSLTGLIWEVKTDDGDIHDKDNRYNLAAALSFIAQLNTDQFGGYTDWRLPTRLELTYIVDYSYCDPAIDINYFPFTTYDFDWSSTPRPNDETTPSWQVEFFYGHDSFASPANTVSVRAVRGEAIGSASLVDNEDGTITDESTGLMWNKFTADLNDDTVIDTNDKMDWREALAWCESLDLAGHSDWRLPTIKELKSIVDSGTDAPAFDTTFFPDTVPDNFYWSSTTYASSKDVAWGILSMSGWSRWFDKSSSYYVRAVRDGQDENIPPTADAGEDRAVMEGTVAALDGSGSFDPDDGIETYAWEQTGGSAVTLSDETAAQPTFTVPAGILGQTLTFALTVTDYAGASDTDSVTLTVTEFACITLPDKPLLISPSDGAVNVSLTPTLQADAYNDPGACSTHFKTRWQISDQADFSGLTYNANTFGAALTSHQVTKMVLEPATTYYWRVRYWGDHGLKSEWSDVWTFTTASDNRDANGNGVPDDQESSPNTDINDNGTPDSEETSLRALLTADGTADIGLEFGKDILAIAVEAMSETEISGDLSGDFPYGLIGFRVNTATLGATVNFTVYMADRAPDSAFWYKYDNVNGWYDFTGQVTFSANRKSLSFTLTDGGTGDADGVVNGVIVDPAGLVVETVVPSGGGSGSGCFVETVTGF
;
A
#
# COMPACT_ATOMS: atom_id res chain seq x y z
N MET A 1 27.67 4.51 -83.96
CA MET A 1 27.66 5.86 -83.34
C MET A 1 26.58 5.90 -82.28
N LYS A 2 26.98 6.28 -81.05
CA LYS A 2 26.19 6.59 -79.84
C LYS A 2 25.44 5.43 -79.16
N THR A 3 26.20 4.74 -78.32
CA THR A 3 25.79 4.01 -77.12
C THR A 3 25.03 4.93 -76.14
N LYS A 4 23.90 4.46 -75.60
CA LYS A 4 23.19 5.10 -74.48
C LYS A 4 23.71 4.52 -73.17
N ASN A 5 24.43 5.32 -72.38
CA ASN A 5 24.74 5.05 -70.98
C ASN A 5 23.48 5.32 -70.14
N GLN A 6 23.00 4.32 -69.42
CA GLN A 6 22.10 4.51 -68.28
C GLN A 6 22.94 4.88 -67.06
N PHE A 7 22.67 6.05 -66.49
CA PHE A 7 23.17 6.46 -65.17
C PHE A 7 22.24 5.86 -64.11
N TYR A 8 22.79 5.04 -63.20
CA TYR A 8 22.15 4.67 -61.95
C TYR A 8 22.31 5.82 -60.96
N LEU A 9 21.18 6.33 -60.46
CA LEU A 9 21.14 7.30 -59.36
C LEU A 9 21.33 6.52 -58.06
N ILE A 10 22.49 6.66 -57.41
CA ILE A 10 22.72 6.18 -56.05
C ILE A 10 22.10 7.23 -55.11
N LEU A 11 20.94 6.93 -54.52
CA LEU A 11 20.45 7.66 -53.36
C LEU A 11 21.29 7.25 -52.15
N SER A 12 22.17 8.13 -51.67
CA SER A 12 22.77 7.99 -50.35
C SER A 12 21.74 8.43 -49.31
N LEU A 13 21.13 7.47 -48.61
CA LEU A 13 20.31 7.74 -47.44
C LEU A 13 21.27 8.09 -46.28
N ALA A 14 21.45 9.38 -45.99
CA ALA A 14 22.08 9.80 -44.75
C ALA A 14 21.06 9.60 -43.63
N MET A 15 21.26 8.56 -42.82
CA MET A 15 20.45 8.28 -41.63
C MET A 15 20.84 9.32 -40.57
N VAL A 16 20.02 10.35 -40.41
CA VAL A 16 20.11 11.26 -39.26
C VAL A 16 19.50 10.48 -38.08
N VAL A 17 20.37 9.96 -37.21
CA VAL A 17 19.96 9.45 -35.91
C VAL A 17 19.65 10.66 -35.05
N ILE A 18 18.37 11.00 -34.94
CA ILE A 18 17.89 11.97 -33.96
C ILE A 18 17.86 11.22 -32.63
N PHE A 19 18.83 11.47 -31.75
CA PHE A 19 18.70 11.11 -30.34
C PHE A 19 17.58 11.97 -29.77
N TRP A 20 16.42 11.35 -29.54
CA TRP A 20 15.50 11.89 -28.55
C TRP A 20 16.16 11.67 -27.18
N PRO A 21 16.24 12.67 -26.30
CA PRO A 21 16.56 12.38 -24.91
C PRO A 21 15.47 11.43 -24.43
N ILE A 22 15.87 10.24 -23.98
CA ILE A 22 15.02 9.41 -23.15
C ILE A 22 14.70 10.29 -21.95
N ALA A 23 13.45 10.71 -21.80
CA ALA A 23 13.00 11.26 -20.54
C ALA A 23 13.29 10.18 -19.50
N ALA A 24 14.14 10.49 -18.52
CA ALA A 24 14.23 9.66 -17.33
C ALA A 24 12.82 9.63 -16.74
N PHE A 25 12.21 8.45 -16.69
CA PHE A 25 11.04 8.26 -15.85
C PHE A 25 11.48 8.57 -14.41
N PRO A 26 10.71 9.34 -13.62
CA PRO A 26 10.99 9.47 -12.19
C PRO A 26 11.02 8.06 -11.60
N ALA A 27 11.98 7.79 -10.72
CA ALA A 27 12.03 6.52 -10.00
C ALA A 27 10.69 6.34 -9.25
N ALA A 28 10.16 5.12 -9.21
CA ALA A 28 8.99 4.83 -8.40
C ALA A 28 9.27 5.22 -6.94
N PRO A 29 8.32 5.84 -6.22
CA PRO A 29 8.49 6.10 -4.80
C PRO A 29 8.71 4.79 -4.05
N PHE A 30 9.68 4.79 -3.14
CA PHE A 30 10.02 3.67 -2.27
C PHE A 30 10.02 4.16 -0.80
N PRO A 31 9.21 3.53 0.07
CA PRO A 31 9.25 3.84 1.49
C PRO A 31 10.60 3.46 2.13
N VAL A 32 11.02 4.23 3.14
CA VAL A 32 12.23 3.98 3.92
C VAL A 32 11.86 3.08 5.10
N PRO A 33 12.37 1.83 5.19
CA PRO A 33 11.99 0.94 6.29
C PRO A 33 12.44 1.46 7.65
N ASP A 34 11.65 1.16 8.67
CA ASP A 34 11.98 1.47 10.06
C ASP A 34 13.30 0.81 10.48
N THR A 35 13.97 1.38 11.48
CA THR A 35 15.21 0.79 12.00
C THR A 35 14.98 -0.39 12.93
N GLY A 36 13.75 -0.59 13.39
CA GLY A 36 13.33 -1.59 14.37
C GLY A 36 13.49 -1.15 15.82
N GLN A 37 13.98 0.08 16.08
CA GLN A 37 14.19 0.56 17.45
C GLN A 37 12.88 0.90 18.14
N ALA A 38 12.66 0.35 19.33
CA ALA A 38 11.44 0.59 20.13
C ALA A 38 11.74 0.95 21.60
N THR A 39 13.00 1.29 21.93
CA THR A 39 13.39 1.69 23.28
C THR A 39 14.20 2.97 23.28
N CYS A 40 13.81 3.93 24.11
CA CYS A 40 14.53 5.20 24.29
C CYS A 40 15.66 5.10 25.32
N TYR A 41 16.72 5.87 25.12
CA TYR A 41 17.88 5.90 26.01
C TYR A 41 18.40 7.31 26.27
N ASP A 42 18.88 7.58 27.47
CA ASP A 42 19.61 8.81 27.78
C ASP A 42 21.04 8.80 27.21
N ALA A 43 21.80 9.88 27.44
CA ALA A 43 23.17 10.03 26.97
C ALA A 43 24.16 9.03 27.61
N ASP A 44 23.85 8.48 28.78
CA ASP A 44 24.66 7.48 29.47
C ASP A 44 24.24 6.05 29.09
N GLY A 45 23.26 5.90 28.20
CA GLY A 45 22.73 4.62 27.75
C GLY A 45 21.75 3.94 28.71
N ASN A 46 21.20 4.67 29.69
CA ASN A 46 20.14 4.14 30.53
C ASN A 46 18.81 4.15 29.78
N VAL A 47 18.02 3.09 29.96
CA VAL A 47 16.66 2.98 29.40
C VAL A 47 15.77 4.08 29.98
N LEU A 48 15.01 4.73 29.09
CA LEU A 48 13.93 5.65 29.42
C LEU A 48 12.61 4.93 29.13
N ASP A 49 11.91 4.53 30.19
CA ASP A 49 10.62 3.83 30.11
C ASP A 49 9.61 4.50 31.08
N PRO A 50 8.55 5.15 30.56
CA PRO A 50 8.24 5.31 29.14
C PRO A 50 9.25 6.21 28.41
N CYS A 51 9.23 6.18 27.07
CA CYS A 51 9.95 7.16 26.26
C CYS A 51 9.57 8.60 26.67
N PRO A 52 10.49 9.58 26.54
CA PRO A 52 10.21 10.97 26.91
C PRO A 52 9.03 11.55 26.14
N ALA A 53 8.25 12.41 26.79
CA ALA A 53 7.16 13.16 26.14
C ALA A 53 7.67 14.44 25.45
N GLU A 54 6.88 15.03 24.56
CA GLU A 54 7.20 16.30 23.89
C GLU A 54 7.59 17.38 24.92
N GLY A 55 8.70 18.07 24.64
CA GLY A 55 9.33 19.07 25.51
C GLY A 55 10.23 18.49 26.61
N GLU A 56 10.31 17.17 26.78
CA GLU A 56 11.25 16.53 27.70
C GLU A 56 12.61 16.27 27.03
N ASN A 57 13.67 16.16 27.86
CA ASN A 57 15.00 15.82 27.33
C ASN A 57 14.95 14.47 26.63
N PHE A 58 15.60 14.40 25.47
CA PHE A 58 15.69 13.20 24.63
C PHE A 58 14.36 12.77 24.00
N TYR A 59 13.37 13.67 23.87
CA TYR A 59 12.26 13.46 22.95
C TYR A 59 12.75 13.46 21.49
N GLY A 60 12.08 12.71 20.61
CA GLY A 60 12.38 12.60 19.18
C GLY A 60 13.47 11.59 18.80
N GLN A 61 13.75 10.60 19.64
CA GLN A 61 14.62 9.46 19.29
C GLN A 61 13.96 8.57 18.23
N ASP A 62 14.78 7.74 17.56
CA ASP A 62 14.31 6.72 16.59
C ASP A 62 13.13 5.91 17.14
N ALA A 63 13.29 5.40 18.37
CA ALA A 63 12.29 4.60 19.08
C ALA A 63 10.95 5.28 19.42
N GLN A 64 10.80 6.57 19.15
CA GLN A 64 9.55 7.31 19.36
C GLN A 64 8.73 7.44 18.09
N TYR A 65 9.31 7.01 16.98
CA TYR A 65 8.66 6.91 15.70
C TYR A 65 8.72 5.44 15.31
N THR A 66 7.70 4.95 14.63
CA THR A 66 7.88 3.73 13.86
C THR A 66 7.30 4.01 12.51
N ILE A 67 8.18 3.98 11.52
CA ILE A 67 7.91 4.52 10.21
C ILE A 67 8.20 3.39 9.24
N ASN A 68 7.16 2.85 8.60
CA ASN A 68 7.30 1.75 7.66
C ASN A 68 8.01 0.52 8.29
N PRO A 69 7.48 -0.14 9.33
CA PRO A 69 8.12 -1.27 9.98
C PRO A 69 8.43 -2.37 8.96
N PRO A 70 9.60 -3.01 9.05
CA PRO A 70 9.93 -4.14 8.19
C PRO A 70 8.84 -5.22 8.23
N SER A 71 8.32 -5.56 7.06
CA SER A 71 7.31 -6.60 6.88
C SER A 71 7.74 -7.57 5.78
N TYR A 72 7.64 -8.86 6.06
CA TYR A 72 8.22 -9.91 5.24
C TYR A 72 7.22 -11.04 4.97
N ILE A 73 7.23 -11.58 3.75
CA ILE A 73 6.43 -12.74 3.35
C ILE A 73 7.37 -13.87 2.97
N LYS A 74 7.19 -15.04 3.59
CA LYS A 74 7.92 -16.25 3.24
C LYS A 74 7.46 -16.78 1.89
N LEU A 75 8.41 -17.16 1.02
CA LEU A 75 8.12 -17.71 -0.30
C LEU A 75 8.76 -19.11 -0.49
N ASN A 76 7.98 -20.01 -1.08
CA ASN A 76 8.48 -21.33 -1.49
C ASN A 76 9.34 -21.26 -2.77
N ALA A 77 9.89 -22.41 -3.20
CA ALA A 77 10.77 -22.49 -4.37
C ALA A 77 10.11 -22.16 -5.72
N SER A 78 8.79 -22.00 -5.75
CA SER A 78 8.05 -21.52 -6.94
C SER A 78 7.62 -20.05 -6.83
N GLY A 79 8.08 -19.32 -5.79
CA GLY A 79 7.74 -17.92 -5.58
C GLY A 79 6.33 -17.70 -5.01
N GLN A 80 5.69 -18.75 -4.49
CA GLN A 80 4.37 -18.63 -3.86
C GLN A 80 4.51 -18.27 -2.38
N ALA A 81 3.64 -17.37 -1.91
CA ALA A 81 3.54 -17.00 -0.52
C ALA A 81 3.20 -18.20 0.38
N LEU A 82 3.81 -18.22 1.55
CA LEU A 82 3.64 -19.19 2.62
C LEU A 82 3.15 -18.47 3.88
N ASP A 83 2.52 -19.23 4.77
CA ASP A 83 2.09 -18.75 6.08
C ASP A 83 3.32 -18.38 6.94
N ASP A 84 3.17 -17.46 7.88
CA ASP A 84 4.28 -16.98 8.72
C ASP A 84 4.88 -18.07 9.62
N ASP A 85 4.09 -19.09 10.00
CA ASP A 85 4.56 -20.23 10.78
C ASP A 85 5.24 -21.32 9.93
N ALA A 86 5.33 -21.14 8.61
CA ALA A 86 6.02 -22.05 7.72
C ALA A 86 7.46 -22.25 8.21
N THR A 87 7.84 -23.52 8.36
CA THR A 87 9.17 -23.92 8.84
C THR A 87 10.21 -24.05 7.73
N ASP A 88 9.76 -24.05 6.47
CA ASP A 88 10.62 -24.21 5.28
C ASP A 88 10.22 -23.19 4.21
N TRP A 89 11.16 -22.32 3.82
CA TRP A 89 11.03 -21.37 2.72
C TRP A 89 12.43 -21.10 2.13
N VAL A 90 12.48 -20.57 0.90
CA VAL A 90 13.77 -20.37 0.19
C VAL A 90 13.97 -18.93 -0.28
N MET A 91 12.92 -18.13 -0.24
CA MET A 91 12.98 -16.70 -0.55
C MET A 91 12.10 -15.93 0.44
N VAL A 92 12.40 -14.65 0.63
CA VAL A 92 11.59 -13.72 1.41
C VAL A 92 11.23 -12.55 0.52
N LYS A 93 9.95 -12.20 0.44
CA LYS A 93 9.52 -10.93 -0.14
C LYS A 93 9.48 -9.89 0.96
N ASP A 94 10.16 -8.79 0.76
CA ASP A 94 9.97 -7.56 1.51
C ASP A 94 8.68 -6.90 1.01
N SER A 95 7.68 -6.81 1.88
CA SER A 95 6.37 -6.25 1.56
C SER A 95 6.43 -4.75 1.29
N LEU A 96 7.42 -4.07 1.88
CA LEU A 96 7.57 -2.63 1.85
C LEU A 96 8.28 -2.16 0.57
N THR A 97 9.39 -2.81 0.23
CA THR A 97 10.16 -2.47 -0.97
C THR A 97 9.75 -3.28 -2.21
N GLY A 98 8.95 -4.32 -2.03
CA GLY A 98 8.59 -5.28 -3.08
C GLY A 98 9.73 -6.21 -3.51
N LEU A 99 10.93 -6.05 -2.95
CA LEU A 99 12.11 -6.84 -3.27
C LEU A 99 11.97 -8.27 -2.79
N ILE A 100 12.52 -9.21 -3.54
CA ILE A 100 12.59 -10.62 -3.13
C ILE A 100 14.04 -11.01 -2.91
N TRP A 101 14.30 -11.58 -1.75
CA TRP A 101 15.61 -11.91 -1.23
C TRP A 101 15.82 -13.41 -1.16
N GLU A 102 17.04 -13.83 -1.44
CA GLU A 102 17.52 -15.18 -1.20
C GLU A 102 17.63 -15.47 0.31
N VAL A 103 17.17 -16.66 0.72
CA VAL A 103 17.39 -17.20 2.07
C VAL A 103 18.60 -18.13 2.08
N LYS A 104 19.42 -18.04 3.13
CA LYS A 104 20.63 -18.84 3.29
C LYS A 104 20.33 -20.21 3.91
N THR A 105 21.21 -21.17 3.63
CA THR A 105 21.14 -22.55 4.15
C THR A 105 22.41 -22.90 4.95
N ASP A 106 22.44 -24.09 5.56
CA ASP A 106 23.61 -24.66 6.25
C ASP A 106 23.76 -26.15 5.87
N ASP A 107 23.90 -26.41 4.57
CA ASP A 107 23.84 -27.75 3.96
C ASP A 107 24.96 -28.05 2.93
N GLY A 108 25.87 -27.11 2.73
CA GLY A 108 27.02 -27.18 1.82
C GLY A 108 26.67 -26.99 0.34
N ASP A 109 25.46 -26.54 0.02
CA ASP A 109 25.07 -26.22 -1.35
C ASP A 109 25.57 -24.83 -1.79
N ILE A 110 25.00 -24.28 -2.88
CA ILE A 110 25.41 -22.97 -3.39
C ILE A 110 24.86 -21.78 -2.58
N HIS A 111 23.82 -22.00 -1.77
CA HIS A 111 23.15 -21.03 -0.90
C HIS A 111 23.68 -21.05 0.53
N ASP A 112 24.60 -21.97 0.83
CA ASP A 112 25.18 -22.16 2.14
C ASP A 112 25.80 -20.87 2.71
N LYS A 113 25.50 -20.60 3.99
CA LYS A 113 25.95 -19.42 4.74
C LYS A 113 27.48 -19.28 4.85
N ASP A 114 28.22 -20.38 4.76
CA ASP A 114 29.68 -20.44 4.86
C ASP A 114 30.37 -20.17 3.50
N ASN A 115 29.60 -20.06 2.42
CA ASN A 115 30.14 -19.73 1.11
C ASN A 115 30.64 -18.28 1.06
N ARG A 116 31.91 -18.13 0.64
CA ARG A 116 32.59 -16.84 0.51
C ARG A 116 32.97 -16.60 -0.94
N TYR A 117 32.72 -15.39 -1.42
CA TYR A 117 32.95 -15.00 -2.82
C TYR A 117 33.83 -13.77 -2.87
N ASN A 118 34.82 -13.78 -3.78
CA ASN A 118 35.30 -12.51 -4.31
C ASN A 118 34.29 -11.97 -5.31
N LEU A 119 34.40 -10.69 -5.67
CA LEU A 119 33.41 -10.05 -6.55
C LEU A 119 33.16 -10.80 -7.86
N ALA A 120 34.20 -11.30 -8.52
CA ALA A 120 34.04 -12.04 -9.77
C ALA A 120 33.29 -13.38 -9.56
N ALA A 121 33.55 -14.06 -8.44
CA ALA A 121 32.83 -15.25 -8.05
C ALA A 121 31.39 -14.95 -7.64
N ALA A 122 31.13 -13.80 -6.99
CA ALA A 122 29.79 -13.34 -6.62
C ALA A 122 28.92 -13.10 -7.86
N LEU A 123 29.45 -12.41 -8.86
CA LEU A 123 28.76 -12.22 -10.15
C LEU A 123 28.53 -13.56 -10.88
N SER A 124 29.45 -14.52 -10.75
CA SER A 124 29.27 -15.86 -11.31
C SER A 124 28.18 -16.65 -10.58
N PHE A 125 28.08 -16.49 -9.26
CA PHE A 125 27.01 -17.06 -8.44
C PHE A 125 25.63 -16.51 -8.86
N ILE A 126 25.49 -15.19 -9.00
CA ILE A 126 24.27 -14.56 -9.51
C ILE A 126 23.90 -15.09 -10.91
N ALA A 127 24.87 -15.19 -11.82
CA ALA A 127 24.64 -15.74 -13.15
C ALA A 127 24.18 -17.21 -13.12
N GLN A 128 24.66 -17.98 -12.13
CA GLN A 128 24.23 -19.36 -11.91
C GLN A 128 22.78 -19.42 -11.43
N LEU A 129 22.38 -18.60 -10.45
CA LEU A 129 20.97 -18.52 -9.98
C LEU A 129 19.99 -18.22 -11.13
N ASN A 130 20.36 -17.29 -12.01
CA ASN A 130 19.56 -16.93 -13.17
C ASN A 130 19.50 -18.04 -14.23
N THR A 131 20.58 -18.83 -14.35
CA THR A 131 20.61 -19.99 -15.25
C THR A 131 19.73 -21.12 -14.71
N ASP A 132 19.73 -21.32 -13.39
CA ASP A 132 18.97 -22.36 -12.71
C ASP A 132 17.49 -22.00 -12.49
N GLN A 133 17.12 -20.76 -12.82
CA GLN A 133 15.79 -20.20 -12.55
C GLN A 133 15.41 -20.32 -11.07
N PHE A 134 16.34 -19.98 -10.16
CA PHE A 134 16.10 -20.08 -8.73
C PHE A 134 14.83 -19.32 -8.35
N GLY A 135 13.90 -19.99 -7.66
CA GLY A 135 12.59 -19.43 -7.32
C GLY A 135 11.61 -19.26 -8.50
N GLY A 136 11.94 -19.76 -9.69
CA GLY A 136 11.21 -19.49 -10.93
C GLY A 136 11.67 -18.23 -11.67
N TYR A 137 12.76 -17.59 -11.24
CA TYR A 137 13.16 -16.25 -11.69
C TYR A 137 14.54 -16.22 -12.36
N THR A 138 14.75 -15.24 -13.26
CA THR A 138 15.98 -15.10 -14.07
C THR A 138 16.62 -13.72 -13.98
N ASP A 139 16.18 -12.91 -13.02
CA ASP A 139 16.53 -11.50 -12.82
C ASP A 139 17.21 -11.23 -11.47
N TRP A 140 17.79 -12.27 -10.84
CA TRP A 140 18.62 -12.12 -9.64
C TRP A 140 19.83 -11.23 -9.91
N ARG A 141 20.17 -10.42 -8.92
CA ARG A 141 21.29 -9.47 -8.94
C ARG A 141 21.95 -9.36 -7.57
N LEU A 142 23.13 -8.75 -7.55
CA LEU A 142 23.70 -8.23 -6.31
C LEU A 142 22.87 -7.03 -5.83
N PRO A 143 22.52 -6.97 -4.54
CA PRO A 143 21.77 -5.85 -3.98
C PRO A 143 22.61 -4.57 -3.99
N THR A 144 21.97 -3.41 -4.01
CA THR A 144 22.65 -2.15 -3.75
C THR A 144 22.97 -2.03 -2.26
N ARG A 145 23.85 -1.08 -1.91
CA ARG A 145 24.17 -0.74 -0.52
C ARG A 145 22.92 -0.33 0.26
N LEU A 146 22.02 0.42 -0.38
CA LEU A 146 20.80 0.91 0.23
C LEU A 146 19.83 -0.26 0.49
N GLU A 147 19.65 -1.15 -0.49
CA GLU A 147 18.83 -2.35 -0.35
C GLU A 147 19.31 -3.26 0.79
N LEU A 148 20.63 -3.50 0.90
CA LEU A 148 21.18 -4.26 2.03
C LEU A 148 20.97 -3.54 3.36
N THR A 149 21.10 -2.21 3.40
CA THR A 149 20.83 -1.40 4.61
C THR A 149 19.37 -1.54 5.03
N TYR A 150 18.44 -1.61 4.08
CA TYR A 150 17.00 -1.61 4.34
C TYR A 150 16.51 -2.86 5.07
N ILE A 151 17.19 -4.00 4.89
CA ILE A 151 16.95 -5.23 5.65
C ILE A 151 17.76 -5.34 6.95
N VAL A 152 18.56 -4.34 7.31
CA VAL A 152 19.23 -4.29 8.63
C VAL A 152 18.23 -3.89 9.69
N ASP A 153 18.20 -4.64 10.79
CA ASP A 153 17.47 -4.28 12.01
C ASP A 153 18.47 -3.75 13.06
N TYR A 154 18.36 -2.46 13.37
CA TYR A 154 19.22 -1.74 14.30
C TYR A 154 18.79 -1.87 15.77
N SER A 155 17.73 -2.63 16.08
CA SER A 155 17.42 -3.08 17.44
C SER A 155 18.31 -4.24 17.89
N TYR A 156 18.76 -5.06 16.95
CA TYR A 156 19.57 -6.24 17.23
C TYR A 156 21.05 -6.05 16.86
N CYS A 157 21.88 -6.91 17.44
CA CYS A 157 23.23 -7.18 16.97
C CYS A 157 23.50 -8.68 17.09
N ASP A 158 24.31 -9.22 16.18
CA ASP A 158 24.67 -10.65 16.13
C ASP A 158 23.47 -11.63 15.95
N PRO A 159 22.77 -11.59 14.79
CA PRO A 159 22.90 -10.63 13.70
C PRO A 159 21.85 -9.50 13.76
N ALA A 160 22.16 -8.38 13.11
CA ALA A 160 21.32 -7.18 12.95
C ALA A 160 20.33 -7.35 11.77
N ILE A 161 19.50 -8.40 11.82
CA ILE A 161 18.45 -8.74 10.85
C ILE A 161 17.44 -9.68 11.51
N ASP A 162 16.19 -9.67 11.06
CA ASP A 162 15.19 -10.63 11.55
C ASP A 162 15.48 -12.07 11.08
N ILE A 163 16.01 -12.87 11.98
CA ILE A 163 16.37 -14.27 11.73
C ILE A 163 15.17 -15.20 11.54
N ASN A 164 13.95 -14.77 11.89
CA ASN A 164 12.73 -15.56 11.65
C ASN A 164 12.37 -15.60 10.16
N TYR A 165 12.83 -14.61 9.38
CA TYR A 165 12.68 -14.55 7.93
C TYR A 165 14.00 -14.81 7.21
N PHE A 166 15.13 -14.37 7.77
CA PHE A 166 16.48 -14.54 7.23
C PHE A 166 17.33 -15.48 8.09
N PRO A 167 16.97 -16.77 8.18
CA PRO A 167 17.74 -17.75 8.97
C PRO A 167 19.12 -17.94 8.36
N PHE A 168 20.02 -18.47 9.19
CA PHE A 168 21.42 -18.76 8.81
C PHE A 168 22.22 -17.54 8.33
N THR A 169 21.73 -16.32 8.56
CA THR A 169 22.51 -15.10 8.30
C THR A 169 23.73 -15.08 9.22
N THR A 170 24.92 -15.03 8.62
CA THR A 170 26.16 -14.87 9.38
C THR A 170 26.40 -13.43 9.75
N TYR A 171 27.26 -13.20 10.73
CA TYR A 171 27.69 -11.88 11.17
C TYR A 171 28.68 -11.19 10.21
N ASP A 172 28.89 -11.69 8.99
CA ASP A 172 29.86 -11.11 8.06
C ASP A 172 29.22 -10.06 7.14
N PHE A 173 30.06 -9.52 6.27
CA PHE A 173 29.72 -8.61 5.20
C PHE A 173 29.08 -9.34 4.02
N ASP A 174 28.04 -8.73 3.46
CA ASP A 174 27.48 -9.08 2.16
C ASP A 174 27.93 -8.07 1.09
N TRP A 175 28.27 -8.59 -0.10
CA TRP A 175 28.59 -7.77 -1.26
C TRP A 175 27.39 -6.94 -1.71
N SER A 176 27.63 -5.66 -1.99
CA SER A 176 26.72 -4.85 -2.79
C SER A 176 27.24 -4.62 -4.22
N SER A 177 26.32 -4.25 -5.12
CA SER A 177 26.59 -3.76 -6.45
C SER A 177 27.03 -2.29 -6.49
N THR A 178 26.93 -1.57 -5.37
CA THR A 178 27.22 -0.13 -5.30
C THR A 178 28.73 0.13 -5.37
N PRO A 179 29.20 0.96 -6.34
CA PRO A 179 30.62 1.29 -6.50
C PRO A 179 31.11 2.18 -5.37
N ARG A 180 32.44 2.30 -5.25
CA ARG A 180 33.06 3.22 -4.29
C ARG A 180 33.09 4.65 -4.87
N PRO A 181 32.83 5.70 -4.06
CA PRO A 181 32.99 7.09 -4.51
C PRO A 181 34.42 7.34 -5.05
N ASN A 182 34.53 8.03 -6.20
CA ASN A 182 35.77 8.31 -6.92
C ASN A 182 36.51 7.10 -7.55
N ASP A 183 35.90 5.90 -7.59
CA ASP A 183 36.39 4.75 -8.36
C ASP A 183 35.21 3.92 -8.91
N GLU A 184 34.66 4.37 -10.03
CA GLU A 184 33.56 3.69 -10.75
C GLU A 184 33.94 2.31 -11.31
N THR A 185 35.24 1.94 -11.28
CA THR A 185 35.76 0.74 -11.94
C THR A 185 36.01 -0.43 -11.00
N THR A 186 35.92 -0.21 -9.69
CA THR A 186 35.99 -1.27 -8.67
C THR A 186 34.83 -1.17 -7.67
N PRO A 187 33.97 -2.20 -7.56
CA PRO A 187 33.08 -2.34 -6.41
C PRO A 187 33.93 -2.36 -5.13
N SER A 188 33.45 -1.87 -4.00
CA SER A 188 32.24 -2.42 -3.41
C SER A 188 32.00 -1.83 -2.04
N TRP A 189 30.86 -1.18 -1.88
CA TRP A 189 30.26 -1.19 -0.56
C TRP A 189 29.92 -2.62 -0.17
N GLN A 190 30.10 -2.90 1.12
CA GLN A 190 29.63 -4.11 1.74
C GLN A 190 28.91 -3.73 3.04
N VAL A 191 27.88 -4.48 3.39
CA VAL A 191 27.07 -4.25 4.59
C VAL A 191 27.22 -5.45 5.51
N GLU A 192 27.55 -5.20 6.77
CA GLU A 192 27.76 -6.19 7.81
C GLU A 192 26.48 -6.42 8.61
N PHE A 193 26.09 -7.68 8.77
CA PHE A 193 24.96 -8.05 9.63
C PHE A 193 25.36 -8.35 11.08
N PHE A 194 26.59 -8.08 11.54
CA PHE A 194 26.90 -8.09 12.97
C PHE A 194 26.25 -6.87 13.65
N TYR A 195 26.56 -5.68 13.14
CA TYR A 195 26.16 -4.40 13.73
C TYR A 195 25.25 -3.55 12.82
N GLY A 196 25.06 -3.92 11.56
CA GLY A 196 24.44 -3.04 10.57
C GLY A 196 25.38 -1.98 9.97
N HIS A 197 26.70 -2.19 10.11
CA HIS A 197 27.75 -1.29 9.63
C HIS A 197 28.03 -1.47 8.15
N ASP A 198 28.49 -0.41 7.46
CA ASP A 198 28.95 -0.51 6.08
C ASP A 198 30.40 -0.09 5.88
N SER A 199 31.07 -0.74 4.95
CA SER A 199 32.50 -0.53 4.71
C SER A 199 32.88 -0.73 3.26
N PHE A 200 34.12 -0.39 2.94
CA PHE A 200 34.71 -0.62 1.63
C PHE A 200 35.47 -1.95 1.62
N ALA A 201 35.25 -2.76 0.59
CA ALA A 201 36.06 -3.94 0.32
C ALA A 201 36.94 -3.78 -0.92
N SER A 202 38.07 -4.49 -0.90
CA SER A 202 38.83 -4.76 -2.11
C SER A 202 38.11 -5.84 -2.91
N PRO A 203 38.03 -5.75 -4.26
CA PRO A 203 37.44 -6.79 -5.11
C PRO A 203 38.03 -8.19 -4.94
N ALA A 204 39.23 -8.29 -4.36
CA ALA A 204 39.91 -9.55 -4.06
C ALA A 204 39.52 -10.17 -2.70
N ASN A 205 38.86 -9.42 -1.82
CA ASN A 205 38.35 -9.94 -0.56
C ASN A 205 37.29 -11.01 -0.83
N THR A 206 37.16 -11.98 0.07
CA THR A 206 36.10 -12.99 -0.02
C THR A 206 35.12 -12.76 1.11
N VAL A 207 33.91 -12.30 0.80
CA VAL A 207 32.81 -12.08 1.75
C VAL A 207 31.54 -12.77 1.26
N SER A 208 30.46 -12.72 2.03
CA SER A 208 29.21 -13.39 1.71
C SER A 208 28.42 -12.63 0.62
N VAL A 209 27.42 -13.27 0.04
CA VAL A 209 26.53 -12.69 -0.98
C VAL A 209 25.12 -13.09 -0.65
N ARG A 210 24.17 -12.14 -0.62
CA ARG A 210 22.74 -12.43 -0.65
C ARG A 210 22.16 -11.87 -1.94
N ALA A 211 21.57 -12.74 -2.77
CA ALA A 211 20.95 -12.28 -4.00
C ALA A 211 19.61 -11.58 -3.72
N VAL A 212 19.31 -10.57 -4.53
CA VAL A 212 18.02 -9.88 -4.53
C VAL A 212 17.46 -9.83 -5.95
N ARG A 213 16.14 -9.70 -6.08
CA ARG A 213 15.45 -9.42 -7.34
C ARG A 213 14.28 -8.45 -7.12
N GLY A 214 13.77 -7.89 -8.21
CA GLY A 214 12.81 -6.79 -8.20
C GLY A 214 13.42 -5.50 -8.74
N GLU A 215 12.57 -4.49 -8.93
CA GLU A 215 13.00 -3.15 -9.33
C GLU A 215 14.01 -2.61 -8.32
N ALA A 216 15.14 -2.10 -8.80
CA ALA A 216 16.18 -1.61 -7.90
C ALA A 216 15.72 -0.33 -7.22
N ILE A 217 15.96 -0.23 -5.92
CA ILE A 217 15.71 1.01 -5.19
C ILE A 217 16.56 2.11 -5.83
N GLY A 218 15.88 3.16 -6.29
CA GLY A 218 16.47 4.29 -6.97
C GLY A 218 17.30 5.18 -6.05
N SER A 219 17.93 6.20 -6.63
CA SER A 219 18.50 7.31 -5.87
C SER A 219 17.42 8.31 -5.51
N ALA A 220 17.66 9.12 -4.48
CA ALA A 220 16.77 10.23 -4.09
C ALA A 220 16.40 11.14 -5.28
N SER A 221 15.12 11.53 -5.35
CA SER A 221 14.60 12.48 -6.34
C SER A 221 14.30 13.80 -5.64
N LEU A 222 15.33 14.65 -5.56
CA LEU A 222 15.28 15.86 -4.75
C LEU A 222 14.66 17.03 -5.53
N VAL A 223 13.75 17.75 -4.88
CA VAL A 223 13.10 18.97 -5.36
C VAL A 223 13.29 20.08 -4.33
N ASP A 224 13.80 21.23 -4.80
CA ASP A 224 13.93 22.43 -3.97
C ASP A 224 12.60 23.20 -3.97
N ASN A 225 11.98 23.34 -2.80
CA ASN A 225 10.69 24.00 -2.64
C ASN A 225 10.80 25.54 -2.61
N GLU A 226 12.01 26.08 -2.73
CA GLU A 226 12.31 27.52 -2.70
C GLU A 226 11.92 28.25 -1.38
N ASP A 227 11.61 27.50 -0.32
CA ASP A 227 11.19 28.02 0.99
C ASP A 227 12.15 27.64 2.14
N GLY A 228 13.28 27.00 1.81
CA GLY A 228 14.23 26.48 2.79
C GLY A 228 14.08 24.98 3.07
N THR A 229 13.20 24.29 2.35
CA THR A 229 13.02 22.83 2.41
C THR A 229 13.33 22.16 1.07
N ILE A 230 13.66 20.86 1.13
CA ILE A 230 13.88 19.97 -0.02
C ILE A 230 12.93 18.79 0.13
N THR A 231 12.11 18.48 -0.88
CA THR A 231 11.31 17.25 -0.91
C THR A 231 12.08 16.16 -1.62
N ASP A 232 12.15 14.97 -1.03
CA ASP A 232 12.57 13.75 -1.73
C ASP A 232 11.34 13.03 -2.26
N GLU A 233 11.00 13.24 -3.53
CA GLU A 233 9.84 12.62 -4.19
C GLU A 233 9.94 11.08 -4.24
N SER A 234 11.13 10.52 -4.01
CA SER A 234 11.32 9.07 -3.99
C SER A 234 10.94 8.46 -2.65
N THR A 235 11.01 9.20 -1.54
CA THR A 235 10.67 8.67 -0.20
C THR A 235 9.48 9.37 0.44
N GLY A 236 8.97 10.43 -0.20
CA GLY A 236 7.99 11.34 0.39
C GLY A 236 8.60 12.34 1.37
N LEU A 237 9.73 12.01 2.01
CA LEU A 237 10.31 12.81 3.09
C LEU A 237 10.64 14.24 2.67
N MET A 238 10.43 15.18 3.60
CA MET A 238 10.85 16.57 3.44
C MET A 238 12.01 16.89 4.38
N TRP A 239 13.04 17.51 3.83
CA TRP A 239 14.31 17.77 4.46
C TRP A 239 14.53 19.25 4.66
N ASN A 240 15.14 19.59 5.78
CA ASN A 240 15.64 20.93 6.02
C ASN A 240 16.85 21.15 5.07
N LYS A 241 16.81 22.22 4.28
CA LYS A 241 17.79 22.47 3.21
C LYS A 241 19.18 22.81 3.75
N PHE A 242 19.24 23.52 4.86
CA PHE A 242 20.46 24.08 5.43
C PHE A 242 20.90 23.30 6.67
N THR A 243 22.18 23.05 6.83
CA THR A 243 22.75 22.56 8.10
C THR A 243 22.37 23.54 9.23
N ALA A 244 22.09 23.01 10.42
CA ALA A 244 21.76 23.84 11.57
C ALA A 244 22.83 24.93 11.81
N ASP A 245 22.40 26.19 11.96
CA ASP A 245 23.21 27.35 12.33
C ASP A 245 22.76 27.81 13.72
N LEU A 246 23.58 27.55 14.75
CA LEU A 246 23.20 27.79 16.15
C LEU A 246 23.35 29.25 16.56
N ASN A 247 24.19 29.99 15.86
CA ASN A 247 24.57 31.34 16.23
C ASN A 247 24.00 32.42 15.28
N ASP A 248 23.34 31.99 14.19
CA ASP A 248 22.68 32.80 13.17
C ASP A 248 23.65 33.81 12.52
N ASP A 249 24.92 33.43 12.38
CA ASP A 249 25.96 34.24 11.73
C ASP A 249 26.14 33.91 10.26
N THR A 250 25.36 32.97 9.72
CA THR A 250 25.33 32.50 8.33
C THR A 250 26.60 31.74 7.91
N VAL A 251 27.43 31.32 8.86
CA VAL A 251 28.67 30.57 8.64
C VAL A 251 28.62 29.26 9.42
N ILE A 252 28.46 28.14 8.71
CA ILE A 252 28.50 26.83 9.34
C ILE A 252 29.94 26.47 9.76
N ASP A 253 30.19 26.41 11.06
CA ASP A 253 31.48 26.07 11.64
C ASP A 253 31.39 25.20 12.92
N THR A 254 32.50 25.07 13.64
CA THR A 254 32.55 24.22 14.84
C THR A 254 31.63 24.68 15.98
N ASN A 255 31.15 25.92 15.97
CA ASN A 255 30.21 26.46 16.95
C ASN A 255 28.77 25.99 16.71
N ASP A 256 28.49 25.37 15.55
CA ASP A 256 27.15 24.88 15.16
C ASP A 256 26.97 23.38 15.40
N LYS A 257 27.98 22.73 16.00
CA LYS A 257 27.92 21.32 16.37
C LYS A 257 27.12 21.13 17.65
N MET A 258 26.26 20.12 17.67
CA MET A 258 25.39 19.78 18.80
C MET A 258 25.75 18.42 19.37
N ASP A 259 25.71 18.28 20.69
CA ASP A 259 25.59 16.96 21.31
C ASP A 259 24.27 16.27 20.88
N TRP A 260 24.14 14.96 21.08
CA TRP A 260 22.98 14.23 20.55
C TRP A 260 21.65 14.68 21.16
N ARG A 261 21.65 15.08 22.45
CA ARG A 261 20.45 15.61 23.12
C ARG A 261 20.09 16.99 22.58
N GLU A 262 21.08 17.85 22.36
CA GLU A 262 20.91 19.17 21.75
C GLU A 262 20.39 19.05 20.32
N ALA A 263 20.86 18.06 19.55
CA ALA A 263 20.40 17.79 18.19
C ALA A 263 18.91 17.42 18.14
N LEU A 264 18.48 16.51 19.02
CA LEU A 264 17.07 16.13 19.17
C LEU A 264 16.18 17.34 19.50
N ALA A 265 16.58 18.11 20.52
CA ALA A 265 15.83 19.28 20.97
C ALA A 265 15.80 20.40 19.91
N TRP A 266 16.87 20.56 19.13
CA TRP A 266 16.90 21.54 18.05
C TRP A 266 15.90 21.19 16.96
N CYS A 267 15.87 19.94 16.51
CA CYS A 267 14.90 19.48 15.51
C CYS A 267 13.46 19.70 15.99
N GLU A 268 13.13 19.27 17.21
CA GLU A 268 11.80 19.47 17.82
C GLU A 268 11.39 20.95 17.86
N SER A 269 12.33 21.86 18.09
CA SER A 269 12.06 23.30 18.19
C SER A 269 11.98 24.02 16.84
N LEU A 270 12.28 23.34 15.72
CA LEU A 270 12.39 23.96 14.41
C LEU A 270 10.98 24.29 13.88
N ASP A 271 10.77 25.57 13.55
CA ASP A 271 9.62 26.05 12.78
C ASP A 271 10.15 26.56 11.43
N LEU A 272 9.90 25.80 10.37
CA LEU A 272 10.43 26.05 9.03
C LEU A 272 9.34 25.77 7.99
N ALA A 273 9.18 26.70 7.03
CA ALA A 273 8.15 26.64 5.98
C ALA A 273 6.70 26.47 6.50
N GLY A 274 6.42 26.86 7.75
CA GLY A 274 5.09 26.70 8.38
C GLY A 274 4.86 25.32 8.99
N HIS A 275 5.93 24.57 9.22
CA HIS A 275 5.94 23.21 9.76
C HIS A 275 6.74 23.15 11.06
N SER A 276 6.21 22.46 12.07
CA SER A 276 6.76 22.37 13.44
C SER A 276 6.97 20.94 13.95
N ASP A 277 6.84 19.95 13.07
CA ASP A 277 6.92 18.51 13.26
C ASP A 277 8.27 17.95 12.76
N TRP A 278 9.31 18.77 12.84
CA TRP A 278 10.67 18.39 12.42
C TRP A 278 11.32 17.49 13.46
N ARG A 279 12.03 16.47 12.98
CA ARG A 279 12.73 15.48 13.82
C ARG A 279 14.14 15.21 13.32
N LEU A 280 14.95 14.59 14.20
CA LEU A 280 16.26 14.09 13.82
C LEU A 280 16.06 12.79 13.01
N PRO A 281 16.63 12.69 11.80
CA PRO A 281 16.40 11.54 10.93
C PRO A 281 16.99 10.25 11.48
N THR A 282 16.39 9.12 11.16
CA THR A 282 16.98 7.80 11.41
C THR A 282 18.20 7.59 10.52
N ILE A 283 19.01 6.58 10.83
CA ILE A 283 20.19 6.23 10.01
C ILE A 283 19.79 5.76 8.61
N LYS A 284 18.60 5.17 8.44
CA LYS A 284 18.08 4.71 7.14
C LYS A 284 17.59 5.89 6.30
N GLU A 285 16.89 6.85 6.90
CA GLU A 285 16.49 8.09 6.23
C GLU A 285 17.70 8.92 5.79
N LEU A 286 18.70 9.11 6.66
CA LEU A 286 19.92 9.82 6.23
C LEU A 286 20.66 9.13 5.09
N LYS A 287 20.56 7.81 5.00
CA LYS A 287 21.16 7.04 3.92
C LYS A 287 20.37 7.13 2.61
N SER A 288 19.07 7.43 2.62
CA SER A 288 18.27 7.55 1.39
C SER A 288 18.71 8.74 0.54
N ILE A 289 19.10 9.85 1.17
CA ILE A 289 19.57 11.09 0.50
C ILE A 289 21.08 11.12 0.20
N VAL A 290 21.79 10.02 0.41
CA VAL A 290 23.23 9.89 0.13
C VAL A 290 23.46 9.31 -1.26
N ASP A 291 24.13 10.08 -2.13
CA ASP A 291 24.69 9.55 -3.36
C ASP A 291 25.89 8.65 -3.03
N SER A 292 25.67 7.34 -3.13
CA SER A 292 26.67 6.34 -2.85
C SER A 292 27.56 6.00 -4.06
N GLY A 293 27.29 6.57 -5.23
CA GLY A 293 27.78 6.08 -6.52
C GLY A 293 29.00 6.79 -7.10
N THR A 294 29.06 8.12 -7.11
CA THR A 294 30.05 8.81 -7.98
C THR A 294 30.64 10.11 -7.46
N ASP A 295 29.90 10.90 -6.67
CA ASP A 295 30.35 12.24 -6.28
C ASP A 295 30.69 12.37 -4.78
N ALA A 296 31.63 13.27 -4.48
CA ALA A 296 31.98 13.69 -3.12
C ALA A 296 31.87 15.21 -3.01
N PRO A 297 31.13 15.77 -2.03
CA PRO A 297 30.47 15.08 -0.92
C PRO A 297 29.26 14.21 -1.33
N ALA A 298 28.93 13.25 -0.47
CA ALA A 298 27.87 12.26 -0.67
C ALA A 298 26.46 12.87 -0.55
N PHE A 299 26.30 13.96 0.18
CA PHE A 299 25.10 14.78 0.07
C PHE A 299 25.23 15.69 -1.15
N ASP A 300 24.21 15.71 -2.02
CA ASP A 300 24.22 16.56 -3.21
C ASP A 300 24.20 18.04 -2.79
N THR A 301 25.34 18.71 -2.92
CA THR A 301 25.50 20.14 -2.59
C THR A 301 24.69 21.09 -3.47
N THR A 302 24.09 20.61 -4.55
CA THR A 302 23.10 21.38 -5.32
C THR A 302 21.84 21.63 -4.49
N PHE A 303 21.41 20.62 -3.74
CA PHE A 303 20.23 20.67 -2.86
C PHE A 303 20.61 21.01 -1.42
N PHE A 304 21.80 20.60 -0.96
CA PHE A 304 22.30 20.79 0.41
C PHE A 304 23.59 21.64 0.42
N PRO A 305 23.50 22.95 0.09
CA PRO A 305 24.65 23.78 -0.31
C PRO A 305 25.66 24.10 0.81
N ASP A 306 25.27 23.96 2.07
CA ASP A 306 26.10 24.25 3.23
C ASP A 306 26.63 22.99 3.92
N THR A 307 26.51 21.83 3.25
CA THR A 307 27.05 20.57 3.75
C THR A 307 28.53 20.73 4.09
N VAL A 308 28.89 20.50 5.35
CA VAL A 308 30.28 20.63 5.81
C VAL A 308 31.07 19.39 5.39
N PRO A 309 32.11 19.51 4.54
CA PRO A 309 32.90 18.36 4.11
C PRO A 309 33.69 17.72 5.26
N ASP A 310 33.95 16.42 5.15
CA ASP A 310 34.74 15.60 6.07
C ASP A 310 34.25 15.65 7.53
N ASN A 311 32.94 15.76 7.71
CA ASN A 311 32.29 15.80 9.02
C ASN A 311 31.08 14.87 9.06
N PHE A 312 30.65 14.53 10.28
CA PHE A 312 29.50 13.66 10.50
C PHE A 312 28.23 14.47 10.77
N TYR A 313 27.12 13.90 10.35
CA TYR A 313 25.76 14.33 10.65
C TYR A 313 25.09 13.28 11.53
N TRP A 314 24.42 13.72 12.60
CA TRP A 314 23.76 12.85 13.57
C TRP A 314 22.52 12.18 13.00
N SER A 315 22.30 10.91 13.37
CA SER A 315 20.97 10.26 13.28
C SER A 315 20.35 10.09 14.67
N SER A 316 19.04 9.86 14.71
CA SER A 316 18.28 9.52 15.93
C SER A 316 18.44 8.06 16.36
N THR A 317 19.10 7.23 15.55
CA THR A 317 19.29 5.79 15.80
C THR A 317 20.37 5.55 16.85
N THR A 318 20.01 4.93 17.96
CA THR A 318 20.97 4.48 18.99
C THR A 318 21.77 3.27 18.48
N TYR A 319 22.97 3.02 18.94
CA TYR A 319 23.70 1.81 18.56
C TYR A 319 23.26 0.58 19.36
N ALA A 320 22.94 -0.52 18.68
CA ALA A 320 22.44 -1.74 19.32
C ALA A 320 23.38 -2.29 20.41
N SER A 321 24.70 -2.29 20.18
CA SER A 321 25.65 -2.91 21.10
C SER A 321 26.09 -2.03 22.28
N SER A 322 25.86 -0.71 22.23
CA SER A 322 26.20 0.22 23.32
C SER A 322 25.25 1.42 23.28
N LYS A 323 24.45 1.61 24.33
CA LYS A 323 23.30 2.54 24.29
C LYS A 323 23.66 4.01 24.57
N ASP A 324 24.89 4.24 25.01
CA ASP A 324 25.53 5.54 25.23
C ASP A 324 26.10 6.16 23.94
N VAL A 325 26.02 5.45 22.80
CA VAL A 325 26.46 5.93 21.48
C VAL A 325 25.28 5.91 20.48
N ALA A 326 25.32 6.80 19.49
CA ALA A 326 24.35 6.90 18.40
C ALA A 326 25.05 6.85 17.04
N TRP A 327 24.30 6.56 15.97
CA TRP A 327 24.82 6.52 14.62
C TRP A 327 24.93 7.92 14.00
N GLY A 328 25.85 8.05 13.05
CA GLY A 328 26.01 9.24 12.22
C GLY A 328 26.62 8.89 10.88
N ILE A 329 26.49 9.82 9.94
CA ILE A 329 26.89 9.62 8.54
C ILE A 329 27.94 10.63 8.11
N LEU A 330 29.03 10.16 7.48
CA LEU A 330 30.11 11.01 7.00
C LEU A 330 29.69 11.72 5.71
N SER A 331 29.70 13.06 5.71
CA SER A 331 29.24 13.88 4.59
C SER A 331 29.99 13.65 3.27
N MET A 332 31.23 13.17 3.31
CA MET A 332 32.03 12.97 2.09
C MET A 332 31.77 11.67 1.34
N SER A 333 31.42 10.61 2.06
CA SER A 333 31.29 9.27 1.46
C SER A 333 30.03 8.55 1.89
N GLY A 334 29.19 9.18 2.71
CA GLY A 334 28.02 8.55 3.29
C GLY A 334 28.35 7.45 4.31
N TRP A 335 29.60 7.29 4.72
CA TRP A 335 30.03 6.18 5.58
C TRP A 335 29.37 6.26 6.95
N SER A 336 28.74 5.17 7.40
CA SER A 336 28.08 5.11 8.70
C SER A 336 29.07 4.77 9.82
N ARG A 337 28.93 5.45 10.97
CA ARG A 337 29.74 5.21 12.16
C ARG A 337 28.98 5.63 13.42
N TRP A 338 29.29 5.01 14.55
CA TRP A 338 28.73 5.37 15.85
C TRP A 338 29.69 6.23 16.68
N PHE A 339 29.11 7.10 17.52
CA PHE A 339 29.84 8.03 18.39
C PHE A 339 29.13 8.22 19.74
N ASP A 340 29.90 8.53 20.80
CA ASP A 340 29.35 8.88 22.12
C ASP A 340 28.31 9.99 21.98
N LYS A 341 27.14 9.83 22.60
CA LYS A 341 26.04 10.80 22.55
C LYS A 341 26.43 12.19 23.10
N SER A 342 27.51 12.26 23.89
CA SER A 342 28.11 13.51 24.37
C SER A 342 29.04 14.21 23.37
N SER A 343 29.31 13.61 22.22
CA SER A 343 30.13 14.20 21.15
C SER A 343 29.30 15.19 20.34
N SER A 344 29.94 16.22 19.79
CA SER A 344 29.23 17.24 19.00
C SER A 344 29.43 17.07 17.49
N TYR A 345 28.34 16.98 16.74
CA TYR A 345 28.31 16.84 15.28
C TYR A 345 27.21 17.70 14.64
N TYR A 346 27.16 17.76 13.31
CA TYR A 346 26.19 18.58 12.58
C TYR A 346 24.83 17.90 12.51
N VAL A 347 23.79 18.70 12.28
CA VAL A 347 22.40 18.25 12.28
C VAL A 347 21.71 18.74 11.00
N ARG A 348 20.88 17.86 10.45
CA ARG A 348 19.93 18.13 9.38
C ARG A 348 18.61 17.49 9.80
N ALA A 349 17.53 18.27 9.82
CA ALA A 349 16.23 17.77 10.22
C ALA A 349 15.48 17.16 9.02
N VAL A 350 14.60 16.22 9.35
CA VAL A 350 13.64 15.62 8.42
C VAL A 350 12.25 15.75 9.04
N ARG A 351 11.23 15.71 8.19
CA ARG A 351 9.84 15.47 8.56
C ARG A 351 9.23 14.56 7.52
N ASP A 352 8.07 14.02 7.84
CA ASP A 352 7.32 13.23 6.88
C ASP A 352 6.84 14.13 5.73
N GLY A 353 6.63 13.49 4.58
CA GLY A 353 6.12 14.14 3.38
C GLY A 353 4.76 14.77 3.61
N GLN A 354 4.29 15.56 2.66
CA GLN A 354 2.96 16.16 2.72
C GLN A 354 1.80 15.15 2.50
N ASP A 355 1.98 13.90 2.88
CA ASP A 355 0.96 12.87 2.77
C ASP A 355 0.27 12.72 4.15
N GLU A 356 -1.04 12.95 4.19
CA GLU A 356 -1.84 12.69 5.39
C GLU A 356 -1.73 11.21 5.77
N ASN A 357 -1.52 10.92 7.06
CA ASN A 357 -1.52 9.57 7.61
C ASN A 357 -2.75 8.76 7.10
N ILE A 358 -2.51 7.60 6.52
CA ILE A 358 -3.56 6.74 5.98
C ILE A 358 -3.90 5.71 7.05
N PRO A 359 -5.14 5.69 7.60
CA PRO A 359 -5.48 4.75 8.66
C PRO A 359 -5.26 3.29 8.25
N PRO A 360 -4.96 2.40 9.22
CA PRO A 360 -4.72 1.01 8.94
C PRO A 360 -6.02 0.34 8.48
N THR A 361 -5.92 -0.82 7.84
CA THR A 361 -7.05 -1.70 7.57
C THR A 361 -6.95 -2.92 8.48
N ALA A 362 -7.95 -3.11 9.34
CA ALA A 362 -8.03 -4.29 10.20
C ALA A 362 -8.56 -5.51 9.41
N ASP A 363 -7.94 -6.68 9.58
CA ASP A 363 -8.43 -7.96 9.08
C ASP A 363 -8.42 -8.95 10.25
N ALA A 364 -9.59 -9.24 10.81
CA ALA A 364 -9.77 -10.17 11.93
C ALA A 364 -9.78 -11.65 11.48
N GLY A 365 -9.58 -11.89 10.18
CA GLY A 365 -9.70 -13.19 9.55
C GLY A 365 -11.17 -13.59 9.29
N GLU A 366 -11.34 -14.60 8.46
CA GLU A 366 -12.68 -15.01 8.01
C GLU A 366 -13.47 -15.75 9.11
N ASP A 367 -14.78 -15.48 9.19
CA ASP A 367 -15.75 -16.29 9.95
C ASP A 367 -15.58 -17.79 9.65
N ARG A 368 -15.49 -18.61 10.70
CA ARG A 368 -15.18 -20.05 10.53
C ARG A 368 -15.77 -20.96 11.61
N ALA A 369 -15.81 -22.25 11.31
CA ALA A 369 -16.17 -23.27 12.29
C ALA A 369 -14.95 -23.68 13.14
N VAL A 370 -15.15 -23.90 14.44
CA VAL A 370 -14.14 -24.42 15.37
C VAL A 370 -14.68 -25.62 16.14
N MET A 371 -13.81 -26.56 16.52
CA MET A 371 -14.23 -27.78 17.19
C MET A 371 -14.30 -27.59 18.71
N GLU A 372 -15.34 -28.13 19.33
CA GLU A 372 -15.47 -28.13 20.78
C GLU A 372 -14.29 -28.86 21.45
N GLY A 373 -13.70 -28.25 22.49
CA GLY A 373 -12.62 -28.84 23.27
C GLY A 373 -11.23 -28.81 22.60
N THR A 374 -11.07 -28.14 21.46
CA THR A 374 -9.78 -27.94 20.80
C THR A 374 -9.23 -26.54 21.03
N VAL A 375 -7.95 -26.32 20.68
CA VAL A 375 -7.37 -24.99 20.61
C VAL A 375 -7.78 -24.35 19.28
N ALA A 376 -8.27 -23.12 19.33
CA ALA A 376 -8.53 -22.26 18.18
C ALA A 376 -7.59 -21.05 18.23
N ALA A 377 -7.25 -20.52 17.07
CA ALA A 377 -6.55 -19.24 16.94
C ALA A 377 -7.52 -18.15 16.46
N LEU A 378 -7.22 -16.90 16.73
CA LEU A 378 -7.67 -15.76 15.93
C LEU A 378 -6.47 -15.33 15.08
N ASP A 379 -6.73 -14.66 13.95
CA ASP A 379 -5.67 -14.34 13.01
C ASP A 379 -5.86 -12.92 12.47
N GLY A 380 -5.07 -12.00 13.03
CA GLY A 380 -5.06 -10.59 12.68
C GLY A 380 -3.95 -10.20 11.71
N SER A 381 -3.07 -11.14 11.31
CA SER A 381 -1.85 -10.79 10.55
C SER A 381 -2.11 -10.42 9.09
N GLY A 382 -3.36 -10.48 8.63
CA GLY A 382 -3.80 -9.90 7.36
C GLY A 382 -4.02 -8.39 7.42
N SER A 383 -4.04 -7.80 8.62
CA SER A 383 -4.17 -6.35 8.80
C SER A 383 -2.94 -5.66 8.22
N PHE A 384 -3.14 -4.51 7.57
CA PHE A 384 -2.04 -3.74 6.99
C PHE A 384 -2.28 -2.25 7.13
N ASP A 385 -1.21 -1.49 7.15
CA ASP A 385 -1.24 -0.04 7.09
C ASP A 385 -0.45 0.43 5.85
N PRO A 386 -0.98 1.36 5.04
CA PRO A 386 -0.38 1.71 3.75
C PRO A 386 0.90 2.56 3.81
N ASP A 387 1.17 3.22 4.93
CA ASP A 387 2.20 4.25 5.02
C ASP A 387 3.13 4.13 6.23
N ASP A 388 2.64 3.83 7.43
CA ASP A 388 3.50 3.82 8.63
C ASP A 388 3.54 2.50 9.40
N GLY A 389 2.59 1.57 9.18
CA GLY A 389 2.55 0.24 9.80
C GLY A 389 1.50 0.08 10.90
N ILE A 390 1.46 -1.08 11.55
CA ILE A 390 0.55 -1.32 12.69
C ILE A 390 1.35 -1.32 14.00
N GLU A 391 1.04 -0.41 14.91
CA GLU A 391 1.61 -0.31 16.25
C GLU A 391 1.02 -1.36 17.20
N THR A 392 -0.30 -1.49 17.23
CA THR A 392 -0.99 -2.34 18.20
C THR A 392 -2.11 -3.17 17.60
N TYR A 393 -2.26 -4.39 18.12
CA TYR A 393 -3.45 -5.23 17.94
C TYR A 393 -4.21 -5.24 19.28
N ALA A 394 -5.53 -5.20 19.22
CA ALA A 394 -6.38 -5.31 20.39
C ALA A 394 -7.61 -6.19 20.09
N TRP A 395 -7.64 -7.38 20.69
CA TRP A 395 -8.74 -8.32 20.56
C TRP A 395 -9.73 -8.20 21.71
N GLU A 396 -10.99 -7.94 21.38
CA GLU A 396 -12.10 -7.95 22.34
C GLU A 396 -13.11 -9.04 21.97
N GLN A 397 -13.45 -9.93 22.90
CA GLN A 397 -14.59 -10.84 22.71
C GLN A 397 -15.91 -10.07 22.86
N THR A 398 -16.64 -9.90 21.76
CA THR A 398 -17.89 -9.12 21.71
C THR A 398 -19.14 -9.97 21.93
N GLY A 399 -19.03 -11.31 21.87
CA GLY A 399 -20.18 -12.18 22.03
C GLY A 399 -19.87 -13.68 22.21
N GLY A 400 -20.88 -14.41 22.65
CA GLY A 400 -20.79 -15.86 22.92
C GLY A 400 -20.40 -16.22 24.35
N SER A 401 -20.04 -17.49 24.55
CA SER A 401 -19.51 -17.97 25.83
C SER A 401 -18.09 -17.43 26.06
N ALA A 402 -17.84 -16.86 27.25
CA ALA A 402 -16.56 -16.24 27.56
C ALA A 402 -15.38 -17.22 27.43
N VAL A 403 -14.33 -16.81 26.72
CA VAL A 403 -13.05 -17.52 26.62
C VAL A 403 -11.92 -16.67 27.19
N THR A 404 -10.74 -17.26 27.36
CA THR A 404 -9.52 -16.53 27.73
C THR A 404 -8.54 -16.66 26.60
N LEU A 405 -8.19 -15.53 25.96
CA LEU A 405 -7.17 -15.47 24.93
C LEU A 405 -5.77 -15.62 25.58
N SER A 406 -4.82 -16.17 24.83
CA SER A 406 -3.44 -16.33 25.28
C SER A 406 -2.75 -14.99 25.50
N ASP A 407 -3.09 -14.00 24.67
CA ASP A 407 -2.62 -12.61 24.71
C ASP A 407 -3.59 -11.75 23.89
N GLU A 408 -4.29 -10.79 24.50
CA GLU A 408 -5.26 -9.95 23.77
C GLU A 408 -4.60 -8.94 22.83
N THR A 409 -3.27 -8.81 22.90
CA THR A 409 -2.48 -7.84 22.11
C THR A 409 -1.61 -8.48 21.03
N ALA A 410 -1.62 -9.81 20.94
CA ALA A 410 -0.91 -10.53 19.87
C ALA A 410 -1.69 -10.47 18.56
N ALA A 411 -0.98 -10.47 17.42
CA ALA A 411 -1.61 -10.57 16.10
C ALA A 411 -2.40 -11.89 15.93
N GLN A 412 -1.91 -13.01 16.49
CA GLN A 412 -2.54 -14.33 16.39
C GLN A 412 -2.73 -15.01 17.76
N PRO A 413 -3.68 -14.56 18.59
CA PRO A 413 -3.89 -15.16 19.90
C PRO A 413 -4.63 -16.49 19.78
N THR A 414 -4.43 -17.37 20.78
CA THR A 414 -5.09 -18.67 20.84
C THR A 414 -5.95 -18.80 22.08
N PHE A 415 -6.97 -19.66 22.01
CA PHE A 415 -7.80 -20.04 23.16
C PHE A 415 -8.28 -21.47 23.04
N THR A 416 -8.68 -22.08 24.16
CA THR A 416 -9.35 -23.40 24.13
C THR A 416 -10.85 -23.21 24.04
N VAL A 417 -11.49 -23.79 23.02
CA VAL A 417 -12.94 -23.76 22.84
C VAL A 417 -13.58 -24.55 23.99
N PRO A 418 -14.42 -23.92 24.85
CA PRO A 418 -15.04 -24.60 25.98
C PRO A 418 -15.85 -25.82 25.58
N ALA A 419 -15.96 -26.81 26.47
CA ALA A 419 -16.90 -27.91 26.29
C ALA A 419 -18.32 -27.51 26.75
N GLY A 420 -19.35 -28.09 26.13
CA GLY A 420 -20.76 -27.80 26.40
C GLY A 420 -21.33 -26.58 25.67
N ILE A 421 -20.66 -26.06 24.64
CA ILE A 421 -21.10 -24.89 23.87
C ILE A 421 -21.35 -25.19 22.40
N LEU A 422 -21.45 -26.47 22.02
CA LEU A 422 -21.84 -26.91 20.68
C LEU A 422 -23.01 -26.09 20.08
N GLY A 423 -22.82 -25.59 18.87
CA GLY A 423 -23.81 -24.79 18.13
C GLY A 423 -23.92 -23.33 18.57
N GLN A 424 -23.13 -22.89 19.56
CA GLN A 424 -22.99 -21.46 19.87
C GLN A 424 -21.99 -20.79 18.93
N THR A 425 -22.12 -19.48 18.78
CA THR A 425 -21.12 -18.62 18.15
C THR A 425 -20.29 -17.90 19.21
N LEU A 426 -19.02 -17.66 18.91
CA LEU A 426 -18.11 -16.77 19.64
C LEU A 426 -17.73 -15.64 18.68
N THR A 427 -17.90 -14.38 19.07
CA THR A 427 -17.52 -13.23 18.22
C THR A 427 -16.43 -12.42 18.86
N PHE A 428 -15.49 -11.95 18.04
CA PHE A 428 -14.34 -11.15 18.45
C PHE A 428 -14.22 -9.95 17.53
N ALA A 429 -13.82 -8.80 18.08
CA ALA A 429 -13.41 -7.63 17.32
C ALA A 429 -11.89 -7.46 17.46
N LEU A 430 -11.22 -7.20 16.35
CA LEU A 430 -9.83 -6.78 16.28
C LEU A 430 -9.80 -5.29 15.97
N THR A 431 -9.22 -4.49 16.86
CA THR A 431 -8.82 -3.11 16.56
C THR A 431 -7.32 -3.09 16.29
N VAL A 432 -6.91 -2.51 15.16
CA VAL A 432 -5.50 -2.22 14.86
C VAL A 432 -5.30 -0.70 14.87
N THR A 433 -4.18 -0.25 15.43
CA THR A 433 -3.79 1.17 15.46
C THR A 433 -2.45 1.30 14.77
N ASP A 434 -2.33 2.27 13.88
CA ASP A 434 -1.09 2.63 13.19
C ASP A 434 -0.16 3.44 14.11
N TYR A 435 1.02 3.83 13.63
CA TYR A 435 2.01 4.52 14.45
C TYR A 435 1.77 6.03 14.57
N ALA A 436 0.98 6.62 13.68
CA ALA A 436 0.46 7.98 13.80
C ALA A 436 -0.81 8.07 14.68
N GLY A 437 -1.32 6.94 15.16
CA GLY A 437 -2.43 6.81 16.10
C GLY A 437 -3.83 6.73 15.46
N ALA A 438 -3.96 6.59 14.14
CA ALA A 438 -5.24 6.24 13.53
C ALA A 438 -5.49 4.73 13.63
N SER A 439 -6.75 4.33 13.56
CA SER A 439 -7.15 2.96 13.90
C SER A 439 -8.33 2.50 13.08
N ASP A 440 -8.39 1.20 12.83
CA ASP A 440 -9.53 0.53 12.21
C ASP A 440 -9.91 -0.72 12.99
N THR A 441 -11.12 -1.25 12.75
CA THR A 441 -11.65 -2.40 13.47
C THR A 441 -12.42 -3.35 12.57
N ASP A 442 -12.10 -4.64 12.68
CA ASP A 442 -12.80 -5.73 12.00
C ASP A 442 -13.27 -6.79 13.01
N SER A 443 -14.16 -7.70 12.59
CA SER A 443 -14.72 -8.72 13.46
C SER A 443 -14.77 -10.11 12.84
N VAL A 444 -14.59 -11.13 13.67
CA VAL A 444 -14.67 -12.54 13.28
C VAL A 444 -15.64 -13.31 14.17
N THR A 445 -16.43 -14.18 13.53
CA THR A 445 -17.42 -15.08 14.15
C THR A 445 -16.97 -16.53 14.03
N LEU A 446 -16.82 -17.20 15.17
CA LEU A 446 -16.48 -18.61 15.27
C LEU A 446 -17.70 -19.45 15.65
N THR A 447 -18.10 -20.39 14.80
CA THR A 447 -19.22 -21.33 15.08
C THR A 447 -18.70 -22.63 15.66
N VAL A 448 -19.15 -23.02 16.86
CA VAL A 448 -18.66 -24.24 17.53
C VAL A 448 -19.37 -25.49 17.02
N THR A 449 -18.59 -26.47 16.54
CA THR A 449 -19.08 -27.70 15.87
C THR A 449 -18.47 -29.00 16.45
N GLU A 450 -19.08 -30.15 16.13
CA GLU A 450 -18.66 -31.48 16.60
C GLU A 450 -17.65 -32.16 15.65
N PHE A 451 -17.43 -31.62 14.45
CA PHE A 451 -16.65 -32.24 13.38
C PHE A 451 -15.99 -31.20 12.47
N ALA A 452 -14.71 -31.37 12.13
CA ALA A 452 -14.02 -30.53 11.14
C ALA A 452 -14.09 -31.21 9.77
N CYS A 453 -14.60 -30.48 8.77
CA CYS A 453 -14.54 -30.90 7.39
C CYS A 453 -13.08 -30.88 6.91
N ILE A 454 -12.59 -31.98 6.33
CA ILE A 454 -11.19 -32.13 5.88
C ILE A 454 -11.06 -32.33 4.37
N THR A 455 -12.18 -32.35 3.64
CA THR A 455 -12.20 -32.46 2.19
C THR A 455 -12.33 -31.07 1.58
N LEU A 456 -11.42 -30.74 0.67
CA LEU A 456 -11.50 -29.47 -0.07
C LEU A 456 -12.71 -29.50 -1.01
N PRO A 457 -13.38 -28.36 -1.23
CA PRO A 457 -14.41 -28.25 -2.25
C PRO A 457 -13.85 -28.48 -3.65
N ASP A 458 -14.70 -28.97 -4.56
CA ASP A 458 -14.33 -29.14 -5.96
C ASP A 458 -13.99 -27.79 -6.61
N LYS A 459 -13.05 -27.84 -7.57
CA LYS A 459 -12.69 -26.70 -8.42
C LYS A 459 -13.93 -26.23 -9.22
N PRO A 460 -14.26 -24.92 -9.23
CA PRO A 460 -15.37 -24.38 -10.00
C PRO A 460 -15.21 -24.55 -11.51
N LEU A 461 -16.33 -24.74 -12.20
CA LEU A 461 -16.43 -24.68 -13.65
C LEU A 461 -17.12 -23.39 -14.09
N LEU A 462 -16.46 -22.63 -14.96
CA LEU A 462 -16.99 -21.37 -15.49
C LEU A 462 -18.12 -21.62 -16.50
N ILE A 463 -19.13 -20.75 -16.50
CA ILE A 463 -20.32 -20.84 -17.36
C ILE A 463 -20.45 -19.62 -18.27
N SER A 464 -20.36 -18.40 -17.71
CA SER A 464 -20.56 -17.15 -18.46
C SER A 464 -19.73 -16.01 -17.84
N PRO A 465 -19.18 -15.09 -18.63
CA PRO A 465 -19.08 -15.10 -20.09
C PRO A 465 -18.30 -16.32 -20.61
N SER A 466 -18.63 -16.86 -21.79
CA SER A 466 -17.89 -18.01 -22.34
C SER A 466 -16.45 -17.62 -22.66
N ASP A 467 -15.51 -18.57 -22.56
CA ASP A 467 -14.10 -18.30 -22.90
C ASP A 467 -13.94 -17.72 -24.32
N GLY A 468 -13.24 -16.59 -24.42
CA GLY A 468 -13.03 -15.83 -25.65
C GLY A 468 -14.27 -15.09 -26.16
N ALA A 469 -15.29 -14.87 -25.33
CA ALA A 469 -16.47 -14.08 -25.71
C ALA A 469 -16.06 -12.66 -26.11
N VAL A 470 -16.75 -12.07 -27.09
CA VAL A 470 -16.54 -10.69 -27.55
C VAL A 470 -17.84 -9.92 -27.52
N ASN A 471 -17.76 -8.58 -27.46
CA ASN A 471 -18.91 -7.69 -27.28
C ASN A 471 -19.71 -7.98 -26.01
N VAL A 472 -19.00 -8.33 -24.93
CA VAL A 472 -19.60 -8.53 -23.61
C VAL A 472 -20.00 -7.16 -23.03
N SER A 473 -21.13 -7.09 -22.33
CA SER A 473 -21.56 -5.85 -21.64
C SER A 473 -20.45 -5.32 -20.70
N LEU A 474 -20.46 -4.03 -20.36
CA LEU A 474 -19.60 -3.45 -19.31
C LEU A 474 -20.03 -3.88 -17.89
N THR A 475 -21.22 -4.47 -17.76
CA THR A 475 -21.76 -5.03 -16.51
C THR A 475 -22.07 -6.53 -16.67
N PRO A 476 -21.08 -7.37 -17.06
CA PRO A 476 -21.35 -8.78 -17.30
C PRO A 476 -21.79 -9.48 -16.01
N THR A 477 -22.66 -10.47 -16.16
CA THR A 477 -22.92 -11.45 -15.10
C THR A 477 -21.94 -12.61 -15.24
N LEU A 478 -21.01 -12.70 -14.30
CA LEU A 478 -20.13 -13.84 -14.11
C LEU A 478 -20.94 -15.00 -13.52
N GLN A 479 -20.79 -16.20 -14.06
CA GLN A 479 -21.48 -17.40 -13.60
C GLN A 479 -20.55 -18.60 -13.57
N ALA A 480 -20.67 -19.37 -12.50
CA ALA A 480 -19.98 -20.64 -12.32
C ALA A 480 -20.99 -21.72 -11.90
N ASP A 481 -20.55 -22.97 -11.91
CA ASP A 481 -21.38 -24.12 -11.55
C ASP A 481 -21.79 -24.15 -10.06
N ALA A 482 -22.57 -25.16 -9.69
CA ALA A 482 -22.93 -25.33 -8.29
C ALA A 482 -21.74 -25.87 -7.51
N TYR A 483 -21.52 -25.33 -6.31
CA TYR A 483 -20.59 -25.87 -5.33
C TYR A 483 -20.83 -27.34 -5.05
N ASN A 484 -19.74 -28.09 -4.95
CA ASN A 484 -19.74 -29.47 -4.50
C ASN A 484 -18.57 -29.71 -3.56
N ASP A 485 -18.85 -30.37 -2.43
CA ASP A 485 -17.83 -30.91 -1.54
C ASP A 485 -17.90 -32.44 -1.59
N PRO A 486 -16.84 -33.13 -2.05
CA PRO A 486 -16.81 -34.59 -2.12
C PRO A 486 -17.04 -35.30 -0.78
N GLY A 487 -16.67 -34.68 0.34
CA GLY A 487 -16.90 -35.22 1.67
C GLY A 487 -18.31 -34.96 2.20
N ALA A 488 -19.09 -34.12 1.50
CA ALA A 488 -20.43 -33.67 1.91
C ALA A 488 -20.47 -33.16 3.36
N CYS A 489 -19.37 -32.54 3.82
CA CYS A 489 -19.24 -32.01 5.16
C CYS A 489 -19.33 -30.48 5.23
N SER A 490 -19.38 -29.81 4.07
CA SER A 490 -19.55 -28.37 3.97
C SER A 490 -20.60 -27.95 2.95
N THR A 491 -21.16 -26.75 3.14
CA THR A 491 -22.07 -26.08 2.21
C THR A 491 -21.41 -24.84 1.61
N HIS A 492 -21.95 -24.35 0.49
CA HIS A 492 -21.39 -23.19 -0.20
C HIS A 492 -21.53 -21.93 0.65
N PHE A 493 -20.42 -21.36 1.09
CA PHE A 493 -20.41 -20.22 2.01
C PHE A 493 -20.09 -18.91 1.31
N LYS A 494 -19.06 -18.93 0.46
CA LYS A 494 -18.53 -17.74 -0.22
C LYS A 494 -17.94 -18.10 -1.57
N THR A 495 -18.02 -17.17 -2.51
CA THR A 495 -17.33 -17.24 -3.80
C THR A 495 -16.48 -16.02 -4.00
N ARG A 496 -15.24 -16.19 -4.46
CA ARG A 496 -14.39 -15.08 -4.91
C ARG A 496 -14.35 -15.03 -6.43
N TRP A 497 -14.61 -13.86 -6.98
CA TRP A 497 -14.59 -13.52 -8.40
C TRP A 497 -13.42 -12.59 -8.66
N GLN A 498 -12.59 -12.93 -9.65
CA GLN A 498 -11.51 -12.05 -10.08
C GLN A 498 -11.59 -11.75 -11.56
N ILE A 499 -11.35 -10.49 -11.91
CA ILE A 499 -11.10 -10.01 -13.27
C ILE A 499 -9.76 -9.28 -13.26
N SER A 500 -8.95 -9.52 -14.28
CA SER A 500 -7.65 -8.92 -14.47
C SER A 500 -7.46 -8.53 -15.92
N ASP A 501 -6.76 -7.44 -16.18
CA ASP A 501 -6.31 -7.07 -17.53
C ASP A 501 -5.02 -7.83 -17.92
N GLN A 502 -4.32 -8.43 -16.95
CA GLN A 502 -3.16 -9.30 -17.15
C GLN A 502 -3.51 -10.78 -16.93
N ALA A 503 -2.92 -11.67 -17.74
CA ALA A 503 -3.19 -13.11 -17.70
C ALA A 503 -2.73 -13.80 -16.40
N ASP A 504 -1.75 -13.22 -15.71
CA ASP A 504 -1.18 -13.71 -14.46
C ASP A 504 -1.90 -13.18 -13.21
N PHE A 505 -2.92 -12.33 -13.39
CA PHE A 505 -3.67 -11.66 -12.33
C PHE A 505 -2.83 -10.66 -11.51
N SER A 506 -1.76 -10.10 -12.08
CA SER A 506 -1.01 -8.99 -11.48
C SER A 506 -1.71 -7.62 -11.60
N GLY A 507 -2.53 -7.43 -12.64
CA GLY A 507 -3.35 -6.23 -12.85
C GLY A 507 -4.82 -6.48 -12.54
N LEU A 508 -5.14 -6.72 -11.27
CA LEU A 508 -6.52 -6.96 -10.85
C LEU A 508 -7.38 -5.70 -11.11
N THR A 509 -8.45 -5.87 -11.87
CA THR A 509 -9.47 -4.83 -12.13
C THR A 509 -10.73 -5.08 -11.29
N TYR A 510 -10.90 -6.29 -10.78
CA TYR A 510 -12.06 -6.64 -9.95
C TYR A 510 -11.72 -7.79 -9.03
N ASN A 511 -12.03 -7.67 -7.73
CA ASN A 511 -11.76 -8.70 -6.74
C ASN A 511 -12.88 -8.77 -5.68
N ALA A 512 -13.98 -9.46 -6.03
CA ALA A 512 -15.20 -9.45 -5.23
C ALA A 512 -15.47 -10.78 -4.53
N ASN A 513 -15.96 -10.73 -3.29
CA ASN A 513 -16.51 -11.90 -2.59
C ASN A 513 -18.03 -11.83 -2.56
N THR A 514 -18.75 -12.88 -2.99
CA THR A 514 -20.20 -12.97 -2.82
C THR A 514 -20.59 -13.99 -1.77
N PHE A 515 -21.74 -13.74 -1.13
CA PHE A 515 -22.31 -14.56 -0.06
C PHE A 515 -23.79 -14.87 -0.35
N GLY A 516 -24.37 -15.83 0.38
CA GLY A 516 -25.82 -16.07 0.36
C GLY A 516 -26.39 -16.49 -0.99
N ALA A 517 -27.28 -15.68 -1.58
CA ALA A 517 -27.98 -16.04 -2.82
C ALA A 517 -27.15 -15.82 -4.10
N ALA A 518 -26.04 -15.06 -4.03
CA ALA A 518 -25.21 -14.67 -5.16
C ALA A 518 -23.94 -15.53 -5.33
N LEU A 519 -23.96 -16.76 -4.81
CA LEU A 519 -22.76 -17.61 -4.74
C LEU A 519 -22.31 -18.21 -6.09
N THR A 520 -23.21 -18.35 -7.06
CA THR A 520 -22.86 -18.94 -8.37
C THR A 520 -23.09 -17.97 -9.53
N SER A 521 -23.48 -16.73 -9.21
CA SER A 521 -23.78 -15.69 -10.19
C SER A 521 -23.54 -14.33 -9.56
N HIS A 522 -22.70 -13.51 -10.21
CA HIS A 522 -22.33 -12.18 -9.73
C HIS A 522 -22.28 -11.19 -10.89
N GLN A 523 -22.92 -10.03 -10.74
CA GLN A 523 -22.88 -8.98 -11.76
C GLN A 523 -21.74 -8.02 -11.43
N VAL A 524 -20.88 -7.71 -12.39
CA VAL A 524 -19.80 -6.74 -12.19
C VAL A 524 -20.39 -5.34 -12.07
N THR A 525 -19.91 -4.56 -11.11
CA THR A 525 -20.33 -3.18 -10.87
C THR A 525 -20.10 -2.33 -12.14
N LYS A 526 -21.04 -1.44 -12.46
CA LYS A 526 -20.88 -0.50 -13.60
C LYS A 526 -19.63 0.36 -13.38
N MET A 527 -19.02 0.85 -14.45
CA MET A 527 -17.79 1.67 -14.44
C MET A 527 -16.48 0.95 -14.07
N VAL A 528 -16.52 -0.30 -13.61
CA VAL A 528 -15.30 -1.11 -13.34
C VAL A 528 -14.54 -1.46 -14.63
N LEU A 529 -15.26 -1.92 -15.66
CA LEU A 529 -14.65 -2.42 -16.88
C LEU A 529 -14.56 -1.32 -17.95
N GLU A 530 -13.43 -1.29 -18.64
CA GLU A 530 -13.20 -0.42 -19.79
C GLU A 530 -13.83 -1.00 -21.08
N PRO A 531 -14.29 -0.15 -22.01
CA PRO A 531 -14.82 -0.60 -23.29
C PRO A 531 -13.74 -1.10 -24.23
N ALA A 532 -14.09 -2.07 -25.08
CA ALA A 532 -13.20 -2.70 -26.04
C ALA A 532 -11.92 -3.33 -25.45
N THR A 533 -11.95 -3.71 -24.17
CA THR A 533 -10.81 -4.27 -23.43
C THR A 533 -10.99 -5.77 -23.24
N THR A 534 -9.90 -6.53 -23.38
CA THR A 534 -9.89 -7.98 -23.12
C THR A 534 -9.44 -8.23 -21.69
N TYR A 535 -10.22 -9.00 -20.96
CA TYR A 535 -9.98 -9.36 -19.57
C TYR A 535 -9.85 -10.88 -19.39
N TYR A 536 -9.13 -11.26 -18.34
CA TYR A 536 -8.98 -12.60 -17.81
C TYR A 536 -9.80 -12.71 -16.53
N TRP A 537 -10.54 -13.81 -16.34
CA TRP A 537 -11.33 -13.99 -15.13
C TRP A 537 -11.29 -15.43 -14.61
N ARG A 538 -11.45 -15.55 -13.28
CA ARG A 538 -11.44 -16.82 -12.55
C ARG A 538 -12.28 -16.74 -11.28
N VAL A 539 -12.64 -17.92 -10.76
CA VAL A 539 -13.52 -18.07 -9.59
C VAL A 539 -12.98 -19.15 -8.65
N ARG A 540 -13.18 -19.00 -7.33
CA ARG A 540 -12.99 -20.08 -6.34
C ARG A 540 -14.08 -20.06 -5.28
N TYR A 541 -14.37 -21.22 -4.69
CA TYR A 541 -15.38 -21.39 -3.66
C TYR A 541 -14.78 -21.59 -2.26
N TRP A 542 -15.57 -21.30 -1.24
CA TRP A 542 -15.35 -21.69 0.15
C TRP A 542 -16.54 -22.47 0.67
N GLY A 543 -16.22 -23.52 1.44
CA GLY A 543 -17.15 -24.16 2.33
C GLY A 543 -17.37 -23.36 3.61
N ASP A 544 -18.53 -23.55 4.24
CA ASP A 544 -18.92 -23.01 5.57
C ASP A 544 -18.03 -23.47 6.75
N HIS A 545 -17.06 -24.34 6.48
CA HIS A 545 -16.04 -24.78 7.43
C HIS A 545 -14.65 -24.22 7.11
N GLY A 546 -14.56 -23.20 6.24
CA GLY A 546 -13.34 -22.44 5.94
C GLY A 546 -12.41 -23.07 4.89
N LEU A 547 -12.71 -24.29 4.41
CA LEU A 547 -11.93 -24.91 3.33
C LEU A 547 -12.23 -24.27 1.97
N LYS A 548 -11.18 -23.93 1.22
CA LYS A 548 -11.25 -23.29 -0.10
C LYS A 548 -10.99 -24.28 -1.23
N SER A 549 -11.68 -24.11 -2.35
CA SER A 549 -11.38 -24.85 -3.58
C SER A 549 -10.09 -24.35 -4.23
N GLU A 550 -9.55 -25.13 -5.16
CA GLU A 550 -8.67 -24.60 -6.19
C GLU A 550 -9.38 -23.52 -7.02
N TRP A 551 -8.61 -22.63 -7.65
CA TRP A 551 -9.15 -21.70 -8.65
C TRP A 551 -9.68 -22.45 -9.88
N SER A 552 -10.74 -21.91 -10.49
CA SER A 552 -11.22 -22.32 -11.81
C SER A 552 -10.11 -22.24 -12.87
N ASP A 553 -10.34 -22.83 -14.05
CA ASP A 553 -9.54 -22.44 -15.21
C ASP A 553 -9.74 -20.95 -15.50
N VAL A 554 -8.72 -20.31 -16.08
CA VAL A 554 -8.80 -18.90 -16.47
C VAL A 554 -9.49 -18.81 -17.82
N TRP A 555 -10.58 -18.05 -17.89
CA TRP A 555 -11.26 -17.72 -19.15
C TRP A 555 -11.05 -16.26 -19.51
N THR A 556 -11.27 -15.94 -20.78
CA THR A 556 -11.16 -14.57 -21.29
C THR A 556 -12.48 -14.05 -21.82
N PHE A 557 -12.66 -12.74 -21.82
CA PHE A 557 -13.71 -12.07 -22.61
C PHE A 557 -13.29 -10.66 -23.01
N THR A 558 -13.89 -10.11 -24.06
CA THR A 558 -13.68 -8.74 -24.55
C THR A 558 -14.97 -7.94 -24.42
N THR A 559 -14.91 -6.81 -23.73
CA THR A 559 -16.04 -5.89 -23.55
C THR A 559 -16.44 -5.22 -24.87
N ALA A 560 -17.69 -4.80 -24.95
CA ALA A 560 -18.22 -4.02 -26.06
C ALA A 560 -17.55 -2.63 -26.11
N SER A 561 -17.49 -2.05 -27.30
CA SER A 561 -17.10 -0.64 -27.45
C SER A 561 -18.20 0.28 -26.91
N ASP A 562 -17.81 1.35 -26.23
CA ASP A 562 -18.68 2.47 -25.90
C ASP A 562 -18.28 3.67 -26.77
N ASN A 563 -19.25 4.25 -27.49
CA ASN A 563 -19.05 5.41 -28.35
C ASN A 563 -19.97 6.57 -27.94
N ARG A 564 -20.48 6.55 -26.70
CA ARG A 564 -21.41 7.57 -26.20
C ARG A 564 -20.72 8.90 -25.94
N ASP A 565 -19.43 8.91 -25.60
CA ASP A 565 -18.61 10.13 -25.50
C ASP A 565 -17.77 10.29 -26.78
N ALA A 566 -18.29 11.03 -27.76
CA ALA A 566 -17.62 11.17 -29.05
C ALA A 566 -16.53 12.25 -29.02
N ASN A 567 -16.59 13.17 -28.06
CA ASN A 567 -15.66 14.29 -27.95
C ASN A 567 -14.50 14.00 -26.98
N GLY A 568 -14.59 12.91 -26.20
CA GLY A 568 -13.56 12.43 -25.29
C GLY A 568 -13.42 13.28 -24.02
N ASN A 569 -14.48 14.01 -23.63
CA ASN A 569 -14.44 14.84 -22.43
C ASN A 569 -14.73 14.06 -21.15
N GLY A 570 -15.12 12.78 -21.24
CA GLY A 570 -15.46 11.93 -20.10
C GLY A 570 -16.93 11.98 -19.71
N VAL A 571 -17.81 12.60 -20.50
CA VAL A 571 -19.27 12.63 -20.27
C VAL A 571 -19.97 12.11 -21.54
N PRO A 572 -20.92 11.17 -21.43
CA PRO A 572 -21.73 10.76 -22.57
C PRO A 572 -22.42 11.96 -23.26
N ASP A 573 -22.32 12.04 -24.60
CA ASP A 573 -22.88 13.12 -25.43
C ASP A 573 -24.40 13.30 -25.21
N ASP A 574 -25.12 12.25 -24.85
CA ASP A 574 -26.57 12.28 -24.55
C ASP A 574 -26.90 12.72 -23.12
N GLN A 575 -25.89 12.89 -22.27
CA GLN A 575 -25.99 13.37 -20.90
C GLN A 575 -25.31 14.74 -20.70
N GLU A 576 -24.76 15.37 -21.73
CA GLU A 576 -24.12 16.68 -21.58
C GLU A 576 -25.11 17.77 -21.15
N SER A 577 -24.69 18.57 -20.16
CA SER A 577 -25.41 19.77 -19.75
C SER A 577 -25.33 20.87 -20.82
N SER A 578 -26.15 21.91 -20.67
CA SER A 578 -26.05 23.10 -21.55
C SER A 578 -24.64 23.72 -21.51
N PRO A 579 -24.07 24.19 -22.63
CA PRO A 579 -22.73 24.80 -22.64
C PRO A 579 -22.59 26.07 -21.77
N ASN A 580 -23.71 26.69 -21.38
CA ASN A 580 -23.72 27.86 -20.50
C ASN A 580 -24.08 27.51 -19.04
N THR A 581 -24.14 26.23 -18.69
CA THR A 581 -24.35 25.78 -17.30
C THR A 581 -23.15 26.22 -16.47
N ASP A 582 -23.42 26.68 -15.26
CA ASP A 582 -22.45 27.12 -14.26
C ASP A 582 -22.99 26.59 -12.92
N ILE A 583 -22.79 25.30 -12.68
CA ILE A 583 -23.41 24.56 -11.57
C ILE A 583 -22.82 24.95 -10.22
N ASN A 584 -21.58 25.42 -10.21
CA ASN A 584 -20.87 25.90 -9.03
C ASN A 584 -21.07 27.41 -8.75
N ASP A 585 -21.84 28.11 -9.59
CA ASP A 585 -22.16 29.54 -9.51
C ASP A 585 -20.89 30.44 -9.43
N ASN A 586 -19.78 30.03 -10.09
CA ASN A 586 -18.49 30.74 -10.02
C ASN A 586 -18.33 31.82 -11.10
N GLY A 587 -19.26 31.90 -12.06
CA GLY A 587 -19.28 32.86 -13.16
C GLY A 587 -18.57 32.40 -14.44
N THR A 588 -18.02 31.19 -14.46
CA THR A 588 -17.41 30.51 -15.61
C THR A 588 -18.30 29.34 -16.00
N PRO A 589 -18.68 29.19 -17.28
CA PRO A 589 -19.43 28.02 -17.70
C PRO A 589 -18.63 26.74 -17.43
N ASP A 590 -19.30 25.71 -16.90
CA ASP A 590 -18.73 24.41 -16.54
C ASP A 590 -17.98 23.76 -17.72
N SER A 591 -18.45 23.99 -18.95
CA SER A 591 -17.83 23.48 -20.18
C SER A 591 -16.46 24.09 -20.50
N GLU A 592 -16.09 25.20 -19.83
CA GLU A 592 -14.78 25.84 -19.92
C GLU A 592 -13.84 25.44 -18.76
N GLU A 593 -14.33 24.65 -17.79
CA GLU A 593 -13.57 24.21 -16.62
C GLU A 593 -12.97 22.82 -16.84
N THR A 594 -11.68 22.66 -16.50
CA THR A 594 -10.98 21.37 -16.71
C THR A 594 -11.24 20.35 -15.61
N SER A 595 -11.51 20.81 -14.39
CA SER A 595 -11.68 20.00 -13.18
C SER A 595 -13.13 19.68 -12.83
N LEU A 596 -14.09 20.05 -13.68
CA LEU A 596 -15.51 19.85 -13.44
C LEU A 596 -16.17 19.17 -14.63
N ARG A 597 -17.09 18.24 -14.37
CA ARG A 597 -18.01 17.65 -15.36
C ARG A 597 -19.46 17.89 -14.92
N ALA A 598 -20.21 18.64 -15.73
CA ALA A 598 -21.63 18.85 -15.55
C ALA A 598 -22.43 17.97 -16.52
N LEU A 599 -23.39 17.23 -15.99
CA LEU A 599 -24.23 16.29 -16.71
C LEU A 599 -25.70 16.46 -16.34
N LEU A 600 -26.57 16.15 -17.28
CA LEU A 600 -27.99 15.95 -17.05
C LEU A 600 -28.20 14.70 -16.21
N THR A 601 -29.15 14.74 -15.27
CA THR A 601 -29.63 13.54 -14.56
C THR A 601 -30.14 12.51 -15.56
N ALA A 602 -30.17 11.23 -15.17
CA ALA A 602 -30.55 10.14 -16.08
C ALA A 602 -31.97 10.28 -16.69
N ASP A 603 -32.86 11.02 -16.02
CA ASP A 603 -34.21 11.35 -16.51
C ASP A 603 -34.27 12.68 -17.31
N GLY A 604 -33.15 13.40 -17.40
CA GLY A 604 -32.97 14.67 -18.10
C GLY A 604 -33.66 15.87 -17.46
N THR A 605 -34.01 15.80 -16.17
CA THR A 605 -34.81 16.84 -15.51
C THR A 605 -34.00 17.90 -14.78
N ALA A 606 -32.76 17.61 -14.40
CA ALA A 606 -31.86 18.53 -13.69
C ALA A 606 -30.40 18.35 -14.12
N ASP A 607 -29.55 19.30 -13.74
CA ASP A 607 -28.09 19.20 -13.88
C ASP A 607 -27.45 18.77 -12.55
N ILE A 608 -26.39 17.98 -12.63
CA ILE A 608 -25.51 17.59 -11.53
C ILE A 608 -24.05 17.75 -11.97
N GLY A 609 -23.19 18.23 -11.07
CA GLY A 609 -21.78 18.46 -11.35
C GLY A 609 -20.87 17.60 -10.48
N LEU A 610 -19.78 17.09 -11.05
CA LEU A 610 -18.66 16.49 -10.31
C LEU A 610 -17.40 17.30 -10.56
N GLU A 611 -16.90 17.95 -9.52
CA GLU A 611 -15.57 18.54 -9.48
C GLU A 611 -14.59 17.57 -8.81
N PHE A 612 -13.36 17.53 -9.31
CA PHE A 612 -12.33 16.61 -8.85
C PHE A 612 -10.95 17.29 -8.73
N GLY A 613 -10.08 16.70 -7.91
CA GLY A 613 -8.70 17.14 -7.70
C GLY A 613 -7.80 17.09 -8.95
N LYS A 614 -6.59 17.62 -8.85
CA LYS A 614 -5.66 17.78 -9.99
C LYS A 614 -4.87 16.50 -10.32
N ASP A 615 -4.86 15.52 -9.44
CA ASP A 615 -3.97 14.35 -9.50
C ASP A 615 -4.62 13.13 -10.18
N ILE A 616 -5.36 13.40 -11.26
CA ILE A 616 -6.03 12.36 -12.06
C ILE A 616 -5.52 12.38 -13.51
N LEU A 617 -5.38 11.19 -14.11
CA LEU A 617 -4.98 11.01 -15.49
C LEU A 617 -6.16 11.10 -16.46
N ALA A 618 -7.32 10.58 -16.05
CA ALA A 618 -8.55 10.60 -16.84
C ALA A 618 -9.77 10.42 -15.93
N ILE A 619 -10.93 10.87 -16.41
CA ILE A 619 -12.21 10.64 -15.74
C ILE A 619 -13.28 10.28 -16.78
N ALA A 620 -14.17 9.37 -16.42
CA ALA A 620 -15.46 9.15 -17.05
C ALA A 620 -16.56 9.31 -16.00
N VAL A 621 -17.62 10.05 -16.31
CA VAL A 621 -18.76 10.33 -15.44
C VAL A 621 -20.05 10.04 -16.21
N GLU A 622 -20.98 9.36 -15.57
CA GLU A 622 -22.28 8.99 -16.15
C GLU A 622 -23.38 9.20 -15.10
N ALA A 623 -24.49 9.82 -15.50
CA ALA A 623 -25.71 9.81 -14.71
C ALA A 623 -26.41 8.46 -14.85
N MET A 624 -26.78 7.83 -13.74
CA MET A 624 -27.42 6.52 -13.73
C MET A 624 -28.79 6.60 -13.06
N SER A 625 -29.75 5.91 -13.64
CA SER A 625 -31.05 5.70 -13.02
C SER A 625 -30.94 4.72 -11.85
N GLU A 626 -31.70 4.93 -10.79
CA GLU A 626 -31.86 3.96 -9.69
C GLU A 626 -32.25 2.56 -10.21
N THR A 627 -32.96 2.49 -11.34
CA THR A 627 -33.42 1.22 -11.94
C THR A 627 -32.32 0.45 -12.66
N GLU A 628 -31.19 1.09 -12.97
CA GLU A 628 -30.02 0.43 -13.56
C GLU A 628 -29.18 -0.32 -12.51
N ILE A 629 -29.44 -0.02 -11.24
CA ILE A 629 -28.74 -0.53 -10.07
C ILE A 629 -29.66 -1.52 -9.35
N SER A 630 -29.12 -2.61 -8.80
CA SER A 630 -29.94 -3.64 -8.15
C SER A 630 -30.18 -3.33 -6.67
N GLY A 631 -31.28 -3.83 -6.09
CA GLY A 631 -31.58 -3.68 -4.65
C GLY A 631 -32.59 -2.58 -4.33
N ASP A 632 -33.37 -2.80 -3.26
CA ASP A 632 -34.44 -1.90 -2.82
C ASP A 632 -33.95 -0.96 -1.70
N LEU A 633 -33.47 0.24 -2.05
CA LEU A 633 -33.31 1.33 -1.07
C LEU A 633 -34.58 2.18 -1.05
N SER A 634 -35.23 2.31 0.11
CA SER A 634 -36.44 3.11 0.23
C SER A 634 -36.11 4.60 0.35
N GLY A 635 -36.29 5.36 -0.72
CA GLY A 635 -36.04 6.80 -0.73
C GLY A 635 -36.39 7.42 -2.08
N ASP A 636 -36.40 8.75 -2.12
CA ASP A 636 -36.46 9.49 -3.38
C ASP A 636 -35.04 9.90 -3.78
N PHE A 637 -34.66 9.66 -5.03
CA PHE A 637 -33.35 9.99 -5.59
C PHE A 637 -33.50 11.20 -6.53
N PRO A 638 -33.54 12.44 -6.01
CA PRO A 638 -33.88 13.63 -6.79
C PRO A 638 -32.95 13.88 -7.99
N TYR A 639 -31.73 13.31 -7.96
CA TYR A 639 -30.76 13.40 -9.05
C TYR A 639 -30.38 12.05 -9.66
N GLY A 640 -31.04 10.96 -9.27
CA GLY A 640 -30.55 9.61 -9.52
C GLY A 640 -29.17 9.39 -8.86
N LEU A 641 -28.31 8.62 -9.52
CA LEU A 641 -26.93 8.41 -9.13
C LEU A 641 -25.97 9.09 -10.10
N ILE A 642 -24.83 9.50 -9.57
CA ILE A 642 -23.65 9.88 -10.34
C ILE A 642 -22.65 8.74 -10.23
N GLY A 643 -22.29 8.17 -11.38
CA GLY A 643 -21.26 7.14 -11.50
C GLY A 643 -20.00 7.74 -12.08
N PHE A 644 -18.86 7.49 -11.49
CA PHE A 644 -17.59 7.89 -12.09
C PHE A 644 -16.53 6.79 -12.02
N ARG A 645 -15.60 6.87 -12.98
CA ARG A 645 -14.37 6.11 -13.08
C ARG A 645 -13.23 7.09 -13.22
N VAL A 646 -12.27 7.08 -12.31
CA VAL A 646 -11.14 8.01 -12.28
C VAL A 646 -9.86 7.21 -12.36
N ASN A 647 -9.04 7.45 -13.39
CA ASN A 647 -7.69 6.93 -13.44
C ASN A 647 -6.76 7.88 -12.68
N THR A 648 -5.99 7.37 -11.73
CA THR A 648 -5.04 8.13 -10.92
C THR A 648 -3.61 7.94 -11.41
N ALA A 649 -2.73 8.88 -11.05
CA ALA A 649 -1.32 8.81 -11.46
C ALA A 649 -0.51 7.78 -10.65
N THR A 650 -0.93 7.52 -9.42
CA THR A 650 -0.31 6.58 -8.48
C THR A 650 -1.34 5.57 -7.98
N LEU A 651 -0.88 4.36 -7.70
CA LEU A 651 -1.66 3.34 -7.00
C LEU A 651 -1.96 3.82 -5.57
N GLY A 652 -3.19 3.66 -5.11
CA GLY A 652 -3.63 4.09 -3.77
C GLY A 652 -3.87 5.59 -3.65
N ALA A 653 -3.94 6.33 -4.76
CA ALA A 653 -4.13 7.78 -4.71
C ALA A 653 -5.47 8.17 -4.10
N THR A 654 -5.46 9.22 -3.27
CA THR A 654 -6.67 9.85 -2.74
C THR A 654 -7.07 11.06 -3.58
N VAL A 655 -8.31 11.07 -4.06
CA VAL A 655 -8.87 12.15 -4.88
C VAL A 655 -9.99 12.84 -4.12
N ASN A 656 -9.91 14.17 -4.06
CA ASN A 656 -10.99 15.02 -3.55
C ASN A 656 -12.07 15.19 -4.61
N PHE A 657 -13.33 14.99 -4.21
CA PHE A 657 -14.51 15.20 -5.04
C PHE A 657 -15.44 16.22 -4.41
N THR A 658 -16.07 17.05 -5.24
CA THR A 658 -17.20 17.88 -4.84
C THR A 658 -18.34 17.66 -5.82
N VAL A 659 -19.48 17.20 -5.31
CA VAL A 659 -20.71 17.06 -6.09
C VAL A 659 -21.53 18.33 -5.92
N TYR A 660 -21.88 18.97 -7.04
CA TYR A 660 -22.75 20.14 -7.11
C TYR A 660 -24.15 19.75 -7.57
N MET A 661 -25.15 20.32 -6.91
CA MET A 661 -26.57 20.05 -7.14
C MET A 661 -27.28 21.34 -7.56
N ALA A 662 -28.18 21.24 -8.55
CA ALA A 662 -28.94 22.38 -9.03
C ALA A 662 -29.80 23.05 -7.93
N ASP A 663 -30.35 22.27 -7.01
CA ASP A 663 -31.17 22.72 -5.90
C ASP A 663 -30.55 22.38 -4.54
N ARG A 664 -31.00 23.08 -3.49
CA ARG A 664 -30.57 22.84 -2.12
C ARG A 664 -31.05 21.45 -1.65
N ALA A 665 -30.12 20.58 -1.27
CA ALA A 665 -30.44 19.30 -0.64
C ALA A 665 -31.23 19.49 0.67
N PRO A 666 -32.32 18.72 0.90
CA PRO A 666 -33.05 18.72 2.17
C PRO A 666 -32.15 18.41 3.36
N ASP A 667 -32.51 18.89 4.54
CA ASP A 667 -31.73 18.62 5.77
C ASP A 667 -31.79 17.14 6.19
N SER A 668 -32.79 16.40 5.68
CA SER A 668 -32.97 14.95 5.86
C SER A 668 -32.31 14.11 4.78
N ALA A 669 -31.50 14.72 3.91
CA ALA A 669 -30.87 14.01 2.80
C ALA A 669 -29.58 13.32 3.26
N PHE A 670 -29.40 12.09 2.79
CA PHE A 670 -28.25 11.23 3.01
C PHE A 670 -27.49 11.02 1.70
N TRP A 671 -26.21 10.67 1.78
CA TRP A 671 -25.40 10.28 0.63
C TRP A 671 -25.17 8.77 0.70
N TYR A 672 -25.70 8.04 -0.28
CA TYR A 672 -25.56 6.59 -0.35
C TYR A 672 -24.67 6.21 -1.51
N LYS A 673 -23.95 5.12 -1.30
CA LYS A 673 -23.16 4.44 -2.33
C LYS A 673 -23.74 3.09 -2.63
N TYR A 674 -23.37 2.58 -3.80
CA TYR A 674 -23.76 1.28 -4.24
C TYR A 674 -22.58 0.51 -4.81
N ASP A 675 -22.53 -0.79 -4.56
CA ASP A 675 -21.74 -1.71 -5.36
C ASP A 675 -22.44 -3.08 -5.43
N ASN A 676 -22.11 -3.90 -6.42
CA ASN A 676 -22.79 -5.19 -6.58
C ASN A 676 -22.39 -6.26 -5.53
N VAL A 677 -21.42 -5.97 -4.67
CA VAL A 677 -20.96 -6.85 -3.58
C VAL A 677 -21.73 -6.56 -2.30
N ASN A 678 -21.74 -5.30 -1.86
CA ASN A 678 -22.31 -4.87 -0.59
C ASN A 678 -23.75 -4.34 -0.73
N GLY A 679 -24.18 -4.04 -1.95
CA GLY A 679 -25.45 -3.37 -2.20
C GLY A 679 -25.38 -1.90 -1.77
N TRP A 680 -26.49 -1.37 -1.24
CA TRP A 680 -26.58 0.01 -0.78
C TRP A 680 -26.00 0.16 0.63
N TYR A 681 -25.16 1.18 0.83
CA TYR A 681 -24.67 1.55 2.15
C TYR A 681 -24.61 3.07 2.35
N ASP A 682 -24.81 3.50 3.60
CA ASP A 682 -24.83 4.91 3.99
C ASP A 682 -23.40 5.44 4.08
N PHE A 683 -23.07 6.45 3.26
CA PHE A 683 -21.77 7.11 3.22
C PHE A 683 -21.85 8.56 3.74
N THR A 684 -22.97 8.94 4.36
CA THR A 684 -23.24 10.32 4.79
C THR A 684 -22.25 10.83 5.83
N GLY A 685 -21.71 9.94 6.67
CA GLY A 685 -20.71 10.30 7.68
C GLY A 685 -19.38 10.80 7.09
N GLN A 686 -19.11 10.44 5.84
CA GLN A 686 -17.86 10.76 5.13
C GLN A 686 -17.99 11.93 4.16
N VAL A 687 -19.16 12.57 4.08
CA VAL A 687 -19.39 13.74 3.22
C VAL A 687 -19.61 15.00 4.04
N THR A 688 -19.11 16.12 3.53
CA THR A 688 -19.35 17.45 4.10
C THR A 688 -20.26 18.26 3.20
N PHE A 689 -21.50 18.51 3.64
CA PHE A 689 -22.39 19.42 2.93
C PHE A 689 -21.95 20.88 3.11
N SER A 690 -21.97 21.65 2.02
CA SER A 690 -21.78 23.09 2.08
C SER A 690 -22.89 23.78 2.88
N ALA A 691 -22.62 24.99 3.39
CA ALA A 691 -23.57 25.72 4.23
C ALA A 691 -24.93 26.00 3.55
N ASN A 692 -24.93 26.16 2.22
CA ASN A 692 -26.16 26.31 1.43
C ASN A 692 -26.76 24.96 1.01
N ARG A 693 -26.06 23.84 1.25
CA ARG A 693 -26.38 22.45 0.85
C ARG A 693 -26.63 22.27 -0.66
N LYS A 694 -26.04 23.13 -1.50
CA LYS A 694 -26.00 22.94 -2.97
C LYS A 694 -24.79 22.14 -3.42
N SER A 695 -23.91 21.77 -2.51
CA SER A 695 -22.80 20.87 -2.79
C SER A 695 -22.46 20.01 -1.58
N LEU A 696 -21.78 18.91 -1.84
CA LEU A 696 -21.15 18.06 -0.83
C LEU A 696 -19.75 17.67 -1.31
N SER A 697 -18.80 17.57 -0.39
CA SER A 697 -17.43 17.17 -0.68
C SER A 697 -17.04 15.91 0.09
N PHE A 698 -16.22 15.07 -0.52
CA PHE A 698 -15.68 13.85 0.07
C PHE A 698 -14.37 13.47 -0.62
N THR A 699 -13.59 12.60 0.01
CA THR A 699 -12.39 11.99 -0.56
C THR A 699 -12.66 10.52 -0.86
N LEU A 700 -12.02 10.00 -1.91
CA LEU A 700 -11.91 8.55 -2.13
C LEU A 700 -10.48 8.18 -2.45
N THR A 701 -10.08 7.03 -1.97
CA THR A 701 -8.75 6.43 -2.17
C THR A 701 -8.91 5.21 -3.06
N ASP A 702 -8.05 5.07 -4.07
CA ASP A 702 -7.97 3.87 -4.93
C ASP A 702 -7.73 2.61 -4.09
N GLY A 703 -8.68 1.67 -4.14
CA GLY A 703 -8.74 0.47 -3.29
C GLY A 703 -9.19 0.69 -1.84
N GLY A 704 -9.53 1.92 -1.46
CA GLY A 704 -9.99 2.30 -0.13
C GLY A 704 -11.51 2.21 0.07
N THR A 705 -11.98 2.59 1.27
CA THR A 705 -13.42 2.55 1.59
C THR A 705 -14.21 3.49 0.68
N GLY A 706 -15.23 2.95 0.03
CA GLY A 706 -16.08 3.74 -0.87
C GLY A 706 -15.64 3.72 -2.32
N ASP A 707 -14.53 3.05 -2.65
CA ASP A 707 -14.16 2.65 -4.00
C ASP A 707 -14.79 1.29 -4.33
N ALA A 708 -15.64 1.27 -5.35
CA ALA A 708 -16.55 0.17 -5.65
C ALA A 708 -15.88 -1.03 -6.33
N ASP A 709 -14.66 -0.89 -6.85
CA ASP A 709 -13.89 -2.02 -7.36
C ASP A 709 -13.08 -2.73 -6.26
N GLY A 710 -12.76 -2.00 -5.18
CA GLY A 710 -12.06 -2.47 -3.98
C GLY A 710 -10.63 -2.94 -4.24
N VAL A 711 -9.98 -2.48 -5.31
CA VAL A 711 -8.61 -2.89 -5.67
C VAL A 711 -7.73 -1.68 -5.89
N VAL A 712 -6.55 -1.68 -5.25
CA VAL A 712 -5.50 -0.69 -5.52
C VAL A 712 -4.91 -0.95 -6.92
N ASN A 713 -5.45 -0.30 -7.94
CA ASN A 713 -5.08 -0.51 -9.35
C ASN A 713 -4.93 0.79 -10.14
N GLY A 714 -4.99 1.93 -9.47
CA GLY A 714 -4.97 3.27 -10.04
C GLY A 714 -6.32 3.71 -10.59
N VAL A 715 -7.43 3.13 -10.12
CA VAL A 715 -8.79 3.38 -10.62
C VAL A 715 -9.77 3.49 -9.46
N ILE A 716 -10.35 4.67 -9.28
CA ILE A 716 -11.47 4.85 -8.36
C ILE A 716 -12.77 4.71 -9.13
N VAL A 717 -13.67 3.86 -8.65
CA VAL A 717 -15.01 3.65 -9.17
C VAL A 717 -16.04 4.01 -8.10
N ASP A 718 -16.97 4.92 -8.40
CA ASP A 718 -18.01 5.28 -7.42
C ASP A 718 -19.35 5.55 -8.11
N PRO A 719 -20.33 4.65 -7.93
CA PRO A 719 -21.72 4.97 -8.16
C PRO A 719 -22.40 5.37 -6.85
N ALA A 720 -22.73 6.65 -6.72
CA ALA A 720 -23.30 7.25 -5.51
C ALA A 720 -24.43 8.23 -5.79
N GLY A 721 -25.24 8.55 -4.78
CA GLY A 721 -26.25 9.59 -4.94
C GLY A 721 -26.93 10.05 -3.66
N LEU A 722 -27.64 11.15 -3.80
CA LEU A 722 -28.39 11.78 -2.72
C LEU A 722 -29.73 11.07 -2.55
N VAL A 723 -30.05 10.68 -1.33
CA VAL A 723 -31.30 10.00 -0.98
C VAL A 723 -32.09 10.85 0.01
N VAL A 724 -33.35 11.11 -0.31
CA VAL A 724 -34.30 11.78 0.58
C VAL A 724 -35.28 10.76 1.12
N GLU A 725 -35.22 10.46 2.42
CA GLU A 725 -36.17 9.53 3.03
C GLU A 725 -37.60 10.05 2.88
N THR A 726 -38.49 9.19 2.39
CA THR A 726 -39.92 9.52 2.32
C THR A 726 -40.52 9.41 3.71
N VAL A 727 -40.76 10.56 4.36
CA VAL A 727 -41.53 10.59 5.61
C VAL A 727 -42.93 10.07 5.32
N VAL A 728 -43.22 8.83 5.68
CA VAL A 728 -44.60 8.33 5.71
C VAL A 728 -45.35 9.20 6.72
N PRO A 729 -46.35 10.00 6.31
CA PRO A 729 -47.04 10.85 7.26
C PRO A 729 -47.69 9.97 8.31
N SER A 730 -47.36 10.18 9.58
CA SER A 730 -48.04 9.55 10.70
C SER A 730 -49.50 10.04 10.70
N GLY A 731 -50.34 9.28 10.00
CA GLY A 731 -51.78 9.45 9.97
C GLY A 731 -52.36 9.20 11.35
N GLY A 732 -52.44 10.24 12.16
CA GLY A 732 -53.24 10.23 13.37
C GLY A 732 -54.73 10.14 13.01
N GLY A 733 -55.36 8.99 13.27
CA GLY A 733 -56.80 8.93 13.47
C GLY A 733 -57.54 7.65 13.08
N SER A 734 -57.79 6.81 14.10
CA SER A 734 -59.05 6.09 14.33
C SER A 734 -59.40 4.86 13.44
N GLY A 735 -59.20 3.66 14.03
CA GLY A 735 -60.29 2.67 14.10
C GLY A 735 -60.02 1.24 13.60
N SER A 736 -60.03 0.31 14.58
CA SER A 736 -60.63 -1.04 14.51
C SER A 736 -59.90 -2.23 13.83
N GLY A 737 -59.54 -3.24 14.67
CA GLY A 737 -59.52 -4.67 14.34
C GLY A 737 -58.12 -5.33 14.37
N CYS A 738 -57.79 -6.15 15.38
CA CYS A 738 -57.91 -7.63 15.37
C CYS A 738 -56.86 -8.30 14.45
N PHE A 739 -55.96 -9.22 14.82
CA PHE A 739 -55.71 -10.07 15.99
C PHE A 739 -54.24 -10.53 15.93
N VAL A 740 -53.60 -10.71 17.09
CA VAL A 740 -52.37 -11.50 17.25
C VAL A 740 -52.79 -12.97 17.38
N GLU A 741 -52.15 -13.88 16.65
CA GLU A 741 -52.12 -15.30 17.04
C GLU A 741 -50.67 -15.71 17.28
N THR A 742 -50.34 -15.82 18.56
CA THR A 742 -49.20 -16.56 19.07
C THR A 742 -49.62 -18.01 19.21
N VAL A 743 -48.79 -18.95 18.75
CA VAL A 743 -48.82 -20.33 19.26
C VAL A 743 -47.39 -20.75 19.59
N THR A 744 -47.19 -21.00 20.87
CA THR A 744 -46.10 -21.83 21.40
C THR A 744 -46.64 -23.24 21.66
N GLY A 745 -45.78 -24.25 21.50
CA GLY A 745 -45.87 -25.55 22.18
C GLY A 745 -46.12 -26.77 21.27
N PHE A 746 -45.05 -27.44 20.83
CA PHE A 746 -44.55 -28.73 21.37
C PHE A 746 -43.30 -29.18 20.59
#